data_AF-A0A7H8QKI9-F1
#
_entry.id   AF-A0A7H8QKI9-F1
#
_cell.length_a   1.000
_cell.length_b   1.000
_cell.length_c   1.000
_cell.angle_alpha   90.00
_cell.angle_beta   90.00
_cell.angle_gamma   90.00
#
_symmetry.space_group_name_H-M   'P 1'
#
loop_
_entity.id
_entity.type
_entity.pdbx_description
1 polymer ?
#
loop_
_entity_poly.entity_id
_entity_poly.type
_entity_poly.pdbx_seq_one_letter_code
_entity_poly.pdbx_strand_id
1 'polypeptide(L)'
;MASTAVATQLASPHKPAKTPKQQHEQQQQQQTDLLRKPLSRIATHPTLSPFRRRVYRTLLSVPRGRWTTYSALARHLSSGPRAIGSAMKNNPFAPAVPCHRVLATDRSLGGYKGAWNNGGEYSVEKRKLLDEEGVLFDETGKAGGVCIYNLCCISRLHRHHETSHAKMRSLILTALGSLASAAAAAAVDYSQYVNAFIGSEGPTPGQGFGGGDIFVGGARPFGVVKFGLDSTAANWDLAVLNGGWTPDGNVTAFTMMHESGTGGEPKYGVVPQMPLTSIDAPVNILDNSTYAQPRVGNDTATVGYFKTTLQSGVVAELSASRHAGIITYSFPSGEKYVLVDVSHYLPGSPGNPSSQFYVGGEIEINDDGKSYQGYGTYIGGFNNGAPFTIYFYGEFSTDAKSAQVFSGANTDPIPRYHVQANGDIPQPIYGNQTTKASSGPMNDRVGALFSWDSDALDEISSRIGISFISTAKAKAYIASEIPSWKVNDTVSDAVKEWNQDVFSKIRVPVDDSTNMTNVRLLYSSLYFTHLMPSDRTGENPLWDSSVPSWDDFYTMWDIFRCTVSLYHIIQPKYYESMIRGVVDIYTHEGFMPDGRSGNWNGLTQGGSDADNVLADAYVKGLRGDIDWSEAYAAMVKDAEVIPYNTFDPTDLTGSTKEGRGALGDWLELGYISVDRNSRSLSRTVEYSLNDFALSQVAAGVKPEDQLKYLNRSAGWQHIWDHDVSSLNFTGFLAPKFSNGTFNYTGYDPLYCGNCEWSAITYEGIPWEYSFVIPHDMKTLIEFMGGNSTFESRLDTMFVPGLAKQNLGANGAGITTLMNIGNEPDFMTPYLYHYINKQAKSVQQTRNLSTTYFKDAAYGVPGNSDAGAMNSWLLWQLIGLYPVVTQPVYLVGSPSFPEINMTVNFNKTLHITASGLDQGFYVQSLKVNGKKWNKNWFEHEDVFVNGGSIEFELGEGMKNWESGDVPPSPGHFTV
;
A
#
# COMPACT_ATOMS: atom_id res chain seq x y z
N MET A 1 -33.47 -16.35 -86.60
CA MET A 1 -34.03 -17.59 -86.03
C MET A 1 -32.95 -18.19 -85.15
N ALA A 2 -32.90 -17.86 -83.86
CA ALA A 2 -33.68 -18.44 -82.75
C ALA A 2 -33.13 -19.80 -82.31
N SER A 3 -32.56 -19.86 -81.11
CA SER A 3 -32.67 -20.99 -80.14
C SER A 3 -31.78 -20.65 -78.92
N THR A 4 -32.31 -20.00 -77.89
CA THR A 4 -32.71 -20.59 -76.58
C THR A 4 -31.61 -21.35 -75.84
N ALA A 5 -30.95 -20.67 -74.90
CA ALA A 5 -30.24 -21.29 -73.79
C ALA A 5 -31.10 -21.15 -72.51
N VAL A 6 -31.68 -22.27 -72.08
CA VAL A 6 -32.45 -22.38 -70.83
C VAL A 6 -31.51 -22.80 -69.70
N ALA A 7 -31.57 -22.04 -68.61
CA ALA A 7 -30.90 -22.29 -67.35
C ALA A 7 -31.48 -23.52 -66.64
N THR A 8 -30.61 -24.34 -66.04
CA THR A 8 -31.02 -25.37 -65.07
C THR A 8 -30.27 -25.15 -63.76
N GLN A 9 -31.03 -24.97 -62.69
CA GLN A 9 -30.61 -24.77 -61.30
C GLN A 9 -29.84 -25.97 -60.75
N LEU A 10 -28.74 -25.71 -60.06
CA LEU A 10 -28.19 -26.59 -59.03
C LEU A 10 -28.29 -25.87 -57.67
N ALA A 11 -28.94 -26.54 -56.73
CA ALA A 11 -29.31 -26.05 -55.42
C ALA A 11 -28.09 -25.71 -54.55
N SER A 12 -28.16 -24.53 -53.90
CA SER A 12 -27.17 -24.07 -52.92
C SER A 12 -27.44 -24.73 -51.56
N PRO A 13 -26.40 -25.15 -50.80
CA PRO A 13 -26.59 -25.87 -49.55
C PRO A 13 -27.20 -24.99 -48.44
N HIS A 14 -28.16 -25.57 -47.71
CA HIS A 14 -28.80 -24.99 -46.54
C HIS A 14 -27.77 -24.61 -45.46
N LYS A 15 -27.80 -23.35 -45.02
CA LYS A 15 -27.06 -22.90 -43.83
C LYS A 15 -27.67 -23.55 -42.57
N PRO A 16 -26.85 -24.08 -41.65
CA PRO A 16 -27.36 -24.66 -40.41
C PRO A 16 -27.97 -23.58 -39.50
N ALA A 17 -29.02 -23.95 -38.77
CA ALA A 17 -29.65 -23.09 -37.78
C ALA A 17 -28.68 -22.76 -36.63
N LYS A 18 -28.61 -21.49 -36.24
CA LYS A 18 -27.72 -21.01 -35.19
C LYS A 18 -28.11 -21.58 -33.82
N THR A 19 -27.12 -21.97 -33.02
CA THR A 19 -27.33 -22.49 -31.66
C THR A 19 -27.83 -21.38 -30.71
N PRO A 20 -28.50 -21.71 -29.59
CA PRO A 20 -28.94 -20.72 -28.60
C PRO A 20 -27.81 -19.81 -28.09
N LYS A 21 -26.59 -20.34 -27.97
CA LYS A 21 -25.38 -19.57 -27.62
C LYS A 21 -25.04 -18.52 -28.69
N GLN A 22 -25.06 -18.91 -29.96
CA GLN A 22 -24.82 -17.99 -31.08
C GLN A 22 -25.91 -16.92 -31.23
N GLN A 23 -27.16 -17.24 -30.87
CA GLN A 23 -28.25 -16.26 -30.84
C GLN A 23 -28.08 -15.26 -29.68
N HIS A 24 -27.64 -15.73 -28.51
CA HIS A 24 -27.39 -14.88 -27.35
C HIS A 24 -26.15 -13.97 -27.54
N GLU A 25 -25.08 -14.49 -28.13
CA GLU A 25 -23.90 -13.71 -28.53
C GLU A 25 -24.25 -12.65 -29.58
N GLN A 26 -25.12 -12.98 -30.56
CA GLN A 26 -25.62 -11.99 -31.51
C GLN A 26 -26.45 -10.89 -30.85
N GLN A 27 -27.32 -11.23 -29.90
CA GLN A 27 -28.11 -10.24 -29.16
C GLN A 27 -27.24 -9.33 -28.30
N GLN A 28 -26.21 -9.87 -27.64
CA GLN A 28 -25.25 -9.07 -26.88
C GLN A 28 -24.44 -8.15 -27.80
N GLN A 29 -23.92 -8.66 -28.93
CA GLN A 29 -23.17 -7.88 -29.92
C GLN A 29 -24.02 -6.74 -30.51
N GLN A 30 -25.30 -7.01 -30.80
CA GLN A 30 -26.23 -6.03 -31.33
C GLN A 30 -26.57 -4.94 -30.30
N GLN A 31 -26.59 -5.28 -29.01
CA GLN A 31 -26.80 -4.33 -27.91
C GLN A 31 -25.56 -3.48 -27.63
N THR A 32 -24.35 -4.04 -27.70
CA THR A 32 -23.09 -3.26 -27.60
C THR A 32 -22.93 -2.29 -28.78
N ASP A 33 -23.28 -2.69 -30.00
CA ASP A 33 -23.23 -1.82 -31.17
C ASP A 33 -24.23 -0.64 -31.09
N LEU A 34 -25.40 -0.85 -30.48
CA LEU A 34 -26.41 0.20 -30.25
C LEU A 34 -25.94 1.27 -29.24
N LEU A 35 -25.09 0.90 -28.28
CA LEU A 35 -24.57 1.83 -27.25
C LEU A 35 -23.27 2.54 -27.67
N ARG A 36 -22.49 1.94 -28.59
CA ARG A 36 -21.19 2.48 -29.04
C ARG A 36 -21.30 3.87 -29.67
N LYS A 37 -22.28 4.09 -30.53
CA LYS A 37 -22.48 5.39 -31.21
C LYS A 37 -22.90 6.51 -30.25
N PRO A 38 -23.91 6.34 -29.37
CA PRO A 38 -24.26 7.36 -28.37
C PRO A 38 -23.11 7.67 -27.40
N LEU A 39 -22.40 6.65 -26.91
CA LEU A 39 -21.27 6.84 -25.97
C LEU A 39 -20.13 7.65 -26.59
N SER A 40 -19.77 7.33 -27.84
CA SER A 40 -18.77 8.09 -28.60
C SER A 40 -19.21 9.55 -28.79
N ARG A 41 -20.46 9.80 -29.18
CA ARG A 41 -20.99 11.16 -29.36
C ARG A 41 -21.04 11.96 -28.06
N ILE A 42 -21.35 11.34 -26.92
CA ILE A 42 -21.30 12.00 -25.62
C ILE A 42 -19.86 12.38 -25.26
N ALA A 43 -18.89 11.49 -25.53
CA ALA A 43 -17.48 11.69 -25.20
C ALA A 43 -16.82 12.79 -26.06
N THR A 44 -17.21 12.95 -27.32
CA THR A 44 -16.58 13.90 -28.25
C THR A 44 -17.32 15.22 -28.40
N HIS A 45 -18.47 15.43 -27.73
CA HIS A 45 -19.25 16.65 -27.92
C HIS A 45 -18.55 17.87 -27.30
N PRO A 46 -18.29 18.92 -28.10
CA PRO A 46 -17.37 20.00 -27.72
C PRO A 46 -17.87 20.86 -26.56
N THR A 47 -19.18 20.98 -26.38
CA THR A 47 -19.80 21.92 -25.41
C THR A 47 -20.51 21.25 -24.23
N LEU A 48 -20.33 19.95 -23.99
CA LEU A 48 -20.94 19.27 -22.84
C LEU A 48 -20.08 19.37 -21.59
N SER A 49 -20.65 19.93 -20.53
CA SER A 49 -20.05 19.90 -19.20
C SER A 49 -19.87 18.47 -18.68
N PRO A 50 -18.89 18.23 -17.78
CA PRO A 50 -18.71 16.92 -17.14
C PRO A 50 -20.00 16.39 -16.50
N PHE A 51 -20.78 17.27 -15.87
CA PHE A 51 -22.07 16.93 -15.29
C PHE A 51 -23.07 16.39 -16.34
N ARG A 52 -23.24 17.08 -17.48
CA ARG A 52 -24.14 16.62 -18.55
C ARG A 52 -23.67 15.29 -19.16
N ARG A 53 -22.36 15.08 -19.29
CA ARG A 53 -21.78 13.81 -19.76
C ARG A 53 -22.14 12.66 -18.82
N ARG A 54 -22.02 12.84 -17.50
CA ARG A 54 -22.45 11.85 -16.51
C ARG A 54 -23.94 11.55 -16.61
N VAL A 55 -24.79 12.59 -16.66
CA VAL A 55 -26.24 12.43 -16.80
C VAL A 55 -26.60 11.60 -18.04
N TYR A 56 -26.02 11.91 -19.21
CA TYR A 56 -26.34 11.20 -20.45
C TYR A 56 -25.81 9.77 -20.49
N ARG A 57 -24.65 9.50 -19.87
CA ARG A 57 -24.14 8.12 -19.70
C ARG A 57 -25.06 7.31 -18.80
N THR A 58 -25.54 7.88 -17.69
CA THR A 58 -26.49 7.20 -16.80
C THR A 58 -27.83 6.94 -17.48
N LEU A 59 -28.33 7.84 -18.33
CA LEU A 59 -29.58 7.59 -19.08
C LEU A 59 -29.50 6.37 -19.98
N LEU A 60 -28.33 6.08 -20.55
CA LEU A 60 -28.13 4.90 -21.41
C LEU A 60 -28.25 3.58 -20.64
N SER A 61 -28.12 3.59 -19.30
CA SER A 61 -28.32 2.40 -18.49
C SER A 61 -29.80 2.09 -18.23
N VAL A 62 -30.71 3.06 -18.34
CA VAL A 62 -32.15 2.83 -18.13
C VAL A 62 -32.69 1.98 -19.29
N PRO A 63 -33.11 0.71 -19.08
CA PRO A 63 -33.51 -0.18 -20.19
C PRO A 63 -34.78 0.29 -20.90
N ARG A 64 -34.94 -0.15 -22.16
CA ARG A 64 -36.19 0.04 -22.93
C ARG A 64 -37.37 -0.56 -22.17
N GLY A 65 -38.48 0.17 -22.08
CA GLY A 65 -39.70 -0.27 -21.36
C GLY A 65 -39.62 -0.13 -19.83
N ARG A 66 -38.51 0.42 -19.31
CA ARG A 66 -38.33 0.79 -17.91
C ARG A 66 -38.14 2.30 -17.84
N TRP A 67 -38.44 2.88 -16.68
CA TRP A 67 -38.28 4.32 -16.46
C TRP A 67 -37.69 4.59 -15.08
N THR A 68 -37.13 5.77 -14.89
CA THR A 68 -36.58 6.25 -13.61
C THR A 68 -37.16 7.63 -13.29
N THR A 69 -36.80 8.21 -12.15
CA THR A 69 -37.30 9.52 -11.72
C THR A 69 -36.21 10.57 -11.69
N TYR A 70 -36.58 11.85 -11.83
CA TYR A 70 -35.65 12.97 -11.62
C TYR A 70 -34.98 12.88 -10.24
N SER A 71 -35.71 12.49 -9.20
CA SER A 71 -35.17 12.29 -7.85
C SER A 71 -34.18 11.12 -7.74
N ALA A 72 -34.42 10.01 -8.44
CA ALA A 72 -33.54 8.85 -8.41
C ALA A 72 -32.22 9.13 -9.15
N LEU A 73 -32.28 9.79 -10.31
CA LEU A 73 -31.09 10.26 -11.02
C LEU A 73 -30.30 11.29 -10.23
N ALA A 74 -31.00 12.24 -9.60
CA ALA A 74 -30.40 13.26 -8.75
C ALA A 74 -29.60 12.64 -7.60
N ARG A 75 -30.19 11.66 -6.89
CA ARG A 75 -29.52 10.91 -5.82
C ARG A 75 -28.31 10.12 -6.32
N HIS A 76 -28.45 9.43 -7.45
CA HIS A 76 -27.36 8.62 -8.02
C HIS A 76 -26.16 9.47 -8.48
N LEU A 77 -26.41 10.69 -8.96
CA LEU A 77 -25.39 11.59 -9.48
C LEU A 77 -24.97 12.67 -8.47
N SER A 78 -25.36 12.53 -7.20
CA SER A 78 -25.11 13.50 -6.13
C SER A 78 -25.42 14.94 -6.56
N SER A 79 -26.62 15.17 -7.12
CA SER A 79 -27.06 16.49 -7.62
C SER A 79 -28.53 16.80 -7.27
N GLY A 80 -29.02 17.99 -7.61
CA GLY A 80 -30.42 18.38 -7.43
C GLY A 80 -31.32 17.99 -8.62
N PRO A 81 -32.61 17.63 -8.40
CA PRO A 81 -33.56 17.31 -9.48
C PRO A 81 -33.70 18.42 -10.55
N ARG A 82 -33.53 19.68 -10.17
CA ARG A 82 -33.53 20.83 -11.10
C ARG A 82 -32.36 20.78 -12.09
N ALA A 83 -31.18 20.37 -11.64
CA ALA A 83 -30.00 20.21 -12.49
C ALA A 83 -30.18 19.07 -13.49
N ILE A 84 -30.77 17.94 -13.04
CA ILE A 84 -31.19 16.84 -13.93
C ILE A 84 -32.22 17.33 -14.95
N GLY A 85 -33.23 18.09 -14.52
CA GLY A 85 -34.23 18.70 -15.40
C GLY A 85 -33.61 19.60 -16.48
N SER A 86 -32.63 20.44 -16.09
CA SER A 86 -31.87 21.28 -17.02
C SER A 86 -31.04 20.46 -18.01
N ALA A 87 -30.45 19.34 -17.58
CA ALA A 87 -29.74 18.43 -18.49
C ALA A 87 -30.71 17.74 -19.48
N MET A 88 -31.88 17.27 -19.03
CA MET A 88 -32.90 16.69 -19.94
C MET A 88 -33.39 17.71 -20.98
N LYS A 89 -33.63 18.96 -20.55
CA LYS A 89 -34.03 20.07 -21.42
C LYS A 89 -32.95 20.43 -22.46
N ASN A 90 -31.71 20.07 -22.25
CA ASN A 90 -30.61 20.44 -23.15
C ASN A 90 -29.92 19.22 -23.76
N ASN A 91 -30.61 18.08 -23.83
CA ASN A 91 -30.06 16.85 -24.42
C ASN A 91 -30.01 16.95 -25.96
N PRO A 92 -28.82 17.10 -26.57
CA PRO A 92 -28.69 17.22 -28.03
C PRO A 92 -28.74 15.87 -28.75
N PHE A 93 -28.81 14.76 -28.01
CA PHE A 93 -28.73 13.40 -28.54
C PHE A 93 -30.04 12.64 -28.46
N ALA A 94 -31.12 13.27 -28.03
CA ALA A 94 -32.41 12.60 -27.94
C ALA A 94 -32.96 12.32 -29.37
N PRO A 95 -33.61 11.16 -29.62
CA PRO A 95 -33.94 10.08 -28.68
C PRO A 95 -32.83 9.06 -28.39
N ALA A 96 -31.70 9.12 -29.08
CA ALA A 96 -30.62 8.13 -28.91
C ALA A 96 -30.08 8.08 -27.47
N VAL A 97 -30.09 9.20 -26.76
CA VAL A 97 -29.99 9.25 -25.30
C VAL A 97 -31.41 9.42 -24.73
N PRO A 98 -31.95 8.42 -24.01
CA PRO A 98 -33.40 8.29 -23.79
C PRO A 98 -33.91 9.14 -22.61
N CYS A 99 -33.91 10.46 -22.76
CA CYS A 99 -34.45 11.36 -21.75
C CYS A 99 -35.97 11.20 -21.50
N HIS A 100 -36.71 10.57 -22.44
CA HIS A 100 -38.13 10.24 -22.25
C HIS A 100 -38.37 9.22 -21.14
N ARG A 101 -37.37 8.40 -20.77
CA ARG A 101 -37.45 7.41 -19.68
C ARG A 101 -37.35 8.00 -18.26
N VAL A 102 -37.32 9.34 -18.12
CA VAL A 102 -37.25 10.02 -16.82
C VAL A 102 -38.57 10.69 -16.49
N LEU A 103 -39.25 10.27 -15.42
CA LEU A 103 -40.56 10.76 -15.00
C LEU A 103 -40.49 11.54 -13.68
N ALA A 104 -41.59 12.20 -13.32
CA ALA A 104 -41.77 12.74 -11.98
C ALA A 104 -41.96 11.61 -10.94
N THR A 105 -41.66 11.87 -9.67
CA THR A 105 -41.74 10.87 -8.59
C THR A 105 -43.17 10.36 -8.37
N ASP A 106 -44.17 11.16 -8.72
CA ASP A 106 -45.60 10.80 -8.69
C ASP A 106 -46.07 9.99 -9.93
N ARG A 107 -45.11 9.59 -10.79
CA ARG A 107 -45.29 8.83 -12.04
C ARG A 107 -45.96 9.59 -13.18
N SER A 108 -46.15 10.90 -13.03
CA SER A 108 -46.64 11.74 -14.12
C SER A 108 -45.54 12.02 -15.16
N LEU A 109 -45.97 12.32 -16.39
CA LEU A 109 -45.12 12.77 -17.50
C LEU A 109 -44.63 14.22 -17.27
N GLY A 110 -43.97 14.50 -16.14
CA GLY A 110 -43.35 15.82 -15.91
C GLY A 110 -42.13 16.08 -16.81
N GLY A 111 -41.70 17.36 -16.90
CA GLY A 111 -40.36 17.80 -17.39
C GLY A 111 -40.27 18.51 -18.75
N TYR A 112 -39.17 19.22 -19.01
CA TYR A 112 -38.91 20.13 -20.16
C TYR A 112 -38.08 19.52 -21.33
N LYS A 113 -38.29 20.04 -22.56
CA LYS A 113 -37.84 19.61 -23.90
C LYS A 113 -36.35 19.85 -24.24
N GLY A 114 -35.65 18.83 -24.78
CA GLY A 114 -34.40 18.91 -25.57
C GLY A 114 -34.63 19.32 -27.03
N ALA A 115 -33.58 19.69 -27.79
CA ALA A 115 -33.70 20.18 -29.17
C ALA A 115 -34.23 19.11 -30.16
N TRP A 116 -35.55 18.94 -30.22
CA TRP A 116 -36.28 18.16 -31.21
C TRP A 116 -36.99 19.11 -32.17
N ASN A 117 -36.74 18.93 -33.46
CA ASN A 117 -37.43 19.65 -34.51
C ASN A 117 -38.89 19.20 -34.60
N ASN A 118 -39.79 20.19 -34.76
CA ASN A 118 -41.24 20.13 -35.03
C ASN A 118 -42.16 20.31 -33.80
N GLY A 119 -43.20 21.14 -34.00
CA GLY A 119 -44.03 21.74 -32.94
C GLY A 119 -45.14 20.83 -32.39
N GLY A 120 -44.77 19.79 -31.64
CA GLY A 120 -45.70 18.99 -30.82
C GLY A 120 -45.64 19.30 -29.32
N GLU A 121 -46.69 18.93 -28.57
CA GLU A 121 -46.69 18.91 -27.10
C GLU A 121 -45.74 17.81 -26.58
N TYR A 122 -44.71 18.18 -25.82
CA TYR A 122 -43.66 17.25 -25.32
C TYR A 122 -44.21 16.05 -24.53
N SER A 123 -45.31 16.25 -23.80
CA SER A 123 -46.03 15.19 -23.10
C SER A 123 -46.56 14.10 -24.05
N VAL A 124 -46.97 14.46 -25.26
CA VAL A 124 -47.51 13.54 -26.28
C VAL A 124 -46.40 12.72 -26.92
N GLU A 125 -45.27 13.33 -27.30
CA GLU A 125 -44.13 12.62 -27.87
C GLU A 125 -43.46 11.70 -26.85
N LYS A 126 -43.28 12.18 -25.61
CA LYS A 126 -42.73 11.39 -24.51
C LYS A 126 -43.63 10.19 -24.19
N ARG A 127 -44.95 10.39 -24.16
CA ARG A 127 -45.93 9.31 -23.99
C ARG A 127 -45.81 8.30 -25.13
N LYS A 128 -45.83 8.76 -26.39
CA LYS A 128 -45.72 7.90 -27.56
C LYS A 128 -44.46 7.01 -27.51
N LEU A 129 -43.30 7.58 -27.19
CA LEU A 129 -42.06 6.80 -27.07
C LEU A 129 -42.11 5.79 -25.92
N LEU A 130 -42.72 6.15 -24.79
CA LEU A 130 -42.89 5.23 -23.66
C LEU A 130 -43.87 4.10 -24.00
N ASP A 131 -44.96 4.40 -24.72
CA ASP A 131 -45.93 3.43 -25.21
C ASP A 131 -45.28 2.46 -26.23
N GLU A 132 -44.50 2.98 -27.18
CA GLU A 132 -43.71 2.18 -28.14
C GLU A 132 -42.62 1.32 -27.47
N GLU A 133 -42.26 1.65 -26.23
CA GLU A 133 -41.35 0.88 -25.40
C GLU A 133 -42.06 -0.11 -24.46
N GLY A 134 -43.39 -0.12 -24.42
CA GLY A 134 -44.19 -1.03 -23.61
C GLY A 134 -44.49 -0.51 -22.19
N VAL A 135 -44.33 0.78 -21.92
CA VAL A 135 -44.76 1.40 -20.66
C VAL A 135 -46.25 1.71 -20.74
N LEU A 136 -47.05 1.05 -19.91
CA LEU A 136 -48.50 1.28 -19.82
C LEU A 136 -48.79 2.49 -18.93
N PHE A 137 -49.87 3.23 -19.23
CA PHE A 137 -50.37 4.31 -18.39
C PHE A 137 -51.76 3.99 -17.86
N ASP A 138 -52.04 4.35 -16.62
CA ASP A 138 -53.38 4.22 -16.04
C ASP A 138 -54.35 5.29 -16.56
N GLU A 139 -55.64 5.16 -16.19
CA GLU A 139 -56.72 6.08 -16.56
C GLU A 139 -56.47 7.52 -16.08
N THR A 140 -55.60 7.71 -15.07
CA THR A 140 -55.18 9.03 -14.55
C THR A 140 -53.93 9.58 -15.25
N GLY A 141 -53.40 8.86 -16.22
CA GLY A 141 -52.23 9.24 -17.01
C GLY A 141 -50.89 9.00 -16.33
N LYS A 142 -50.83 8.20 -15.26
CA LYS A 142 -49.58 7.85 -14.56
C LYS A 142 -48.94 6.59 -15.14
N ALA A 143 -47.62 6.57 -15.22
CA ALA A 143 -46.88 5.43 -15.77
C ALA A 143 -46.93 4.22 -14.81
N GLY A 144 -47.34 3.07 -15.34
CA GLY A 144 -47.19 1.75 -14.77
C GLY A 144 -45.84 1.10 -15.14
N GLY A 145 -45.69 -0.19 -14.81
CA GLY A 145 -44.45 -0.92 -15.04
C GLY A 145 -43.37 -0.65 -13.98
N VAL A 146 -42.13 -1.04 -14.27
CA VAL A 146 -41.05 -1.04 -13.28
C VAL A 146 -40.23 0.24 -13.31
N CYS A 147 -40.35 1.03 -12.24
CA CYS A 147 -39.50 2.18 -11.97
C CYS A 147 -38.16 1.76 -11.34
N ILE A 148 -37.07 2.28 -11.89
CA ILE A 148 -35.72 2.08 -11.38
C ILE A 148 -35.39 3.20 -10.38
N TYR A 149 -35.35 2.87 -9.10
CA TYR A 149 -34.98 3.80 -8.03
C TYR A 149 -33.50 3.75 -7.63
N ASN A 150 -32.82 2.63 -7.89
CA ASN A 150 -31.40 2.44 -7.60
C ASN A 150 -30.63 2.11 -8.90
N LEU A 151 -29.91 3.09 -9.42
CA LEU A 151 -29.16 2.99 -10.68
C LEU A 151 -27.79 2.29 -10.51
N CYS A 152 -27.34 2.02 -9.28
CA CYS A 152 -26.11 1.24 -9.02
C CYS A 152 -26.25 -0.25 -9.35
N CYS A 153 -27.46 -0.81 -9.32
CA CYS A 153 -27.67 -2.25 -9.54
C CYS A 153 -27.79 -2.65 -11.02
N ILE A 154 -27.84 -1.70 -11.96
CA ILE A 154 -28.15 -2.01 -13.36
C ILE A 154 -26.96 -2.62 -14.10
N SER A 155 -25.73 -2.43 -13.63
CA SER A 155 -24.55 -3.15 -14.13
C SER A 155 -24.58 -4.66 -13.83
N ARG A 156 -25.47 -5.13 -12.92
CA ARG A 156 -25.59 -6.54 -12.53
C ARG A 156 -26.86 -7.26 -13.05
N LEU A 157 -27.79 -6.56 -13.72
CA LEU A 157 -29.14 -7.07 -13.97
C LEU A 157 -29.43 -7.63 -15.38
N HIS A 158 -28.46 -7.72 -16.28
CA HIS A 158 -28.67 -8.30 -17.63
C HIS A 158 -28.71 -9.84 -17.67
N ARG A 159 -28.88 -10.53 -16.54
CA ARG A 159 -28.77 -12.00 -16.49
C ARG A 159 -30.01 -12.82 -16.15
N HIS A 160 -31.18 -12.23 -15.86
CA HIS A 160 -32.38 -13.04 -15.62
C HIS A 160 -33.67 -12.36 -16.10
N HIS A 161 -34.35 -12.99 -17.06
CA HIS A 161 -35.81 -12.95 -17.15
C HIS A 161 -36.34 -14.31 -17.61
N GLU A 162 -37.36 -14.75 -16.87
CA GLU A 162 -38.00 -16.07 -16.82
C GLU A 162 -38.89 -16.39 -18.03
N THR A 163 -39.15 -17.68 -18.24
CA THR A 163 -40.45 -18.20 -18.71
C THR A 163 -41.00 -19.18 -17.69
N SER A 164 -42.27 -19.01 -17.36
CA SER A 164 -42.96 -19.55 -16.20
C SER A 164 -43.60 -20.94 -16.38
N HIS A 165 -43.90 -21.56 -15.23
CA HIS A 165 -45.01 -22.48 -14.94
C HIS A 165 -45.01 -23.88 -15.57
N ALA A 166 -44.68 -24.90 -14.76
CA ALA A 166 -45.63 -25.95 -14.35
C ALA A 166 -44.99 -26.97 -13.37
N LYS A 167 -45.81 -27.46 -12.43
CA LYS A 167 -45.62 -28.64 -11.57
C LYS A 167 -44.76 -28.50 -10.30
N MET A 168 -45.26 -27.64 -9.42
CA MET A 168 -45.05 -27.70 -7.98
C MET A 168 -45.90 -28.84 -7.40
N ARG A 169 -45.26 -29.94 -6.95
CA ARG A 169 -45.72 -30.82 -5.84
C ARG A 169 -44.85 -32.06 -5.56
N SER A 170 -43.75 -32.30 -6.29
CA SER A 170 -42.84 -33.43 -5.99
C SER A 170 -41.43 -33.03 -5.55
N LEU A 171 -41.13 -31.73 -5.38
CA LEU A 171 -39.78 -31.21 -5.10
C LEU A 171 -39.53 -30.83 -3.62
N ILE A 172 -40.44 -31.15 -2.70
CA ILE A 172 -40.30 -30.74 -1.29
C ILE A 172 -39.40 -31.70 -0.50
N LEU A 173 -39.18 -32.95 -0.94
CA LEU A 173 -38.27 -33.87 -0.25
C LEU A 173 -36.83 -33.91 -0.79
N THR A 174 -36.56 -33.43 -2.01
CA THR A 174 -35.19 -33.31 -2.56
C THR A 174 -34.56 -31.94 -2.31
N ALA A 175 -35.35 -30.91 -2.02
CA ALA A 175 -34.86 -29.58 -1.65
C ALA A 175 -34.31 -29.54 -0.20
N LEU A 176 -34.82 -30.37 0.71
CA LEU A 176 -34.28 -30.48 2.07
C LEU A 176 -32.93 -31.21 2.15
N GLY A 177 -32.63 -32.09 1.18
CA GLY A 177 -31.34 -32.76 1.07
C GLY A 177 -30.25 -31.95 0.35
N SER A 178 -30.62 -30.92 -0.41
CA SER A 178 -29.68 -30.04 -1.13
C SER A 178 -29.47 -28.68 -0.45
N LEU A 179 -30.34 -28.30 0.51
CA LEU A 179 -30.10 -27.19 1.44
C LEU A 179 -29.24 -27.60 2.66
N ALA A 180 -29.00 -28.90 2.88
CA ALA A 180 -28.10 -29.39 3.93
C ALA A 180 -26.65 -29.64 3.45
N SER A 181 -26.38 -29.61 2.13
CA SER A 181 -25.02 -29.66 1.57
C SER A 181 -24.51 -28.29 1.08
N ALA A 182 -25.30 -27.23 1.27
CA ALA A 182 -24.81 -25.86 1.39
C ALA A 182 -24.52 -25.49 2.85
N ALA A 183 -24.27 -26.50 3.70
CA ALA A 183 -23.51 -26.31 4.92
C ALA A 183 -22.20 -25.63 4.50
N ALA A 184 -21.97 -24.46 5.09
CA ALA A 184 -20.78 -23.64 4.95
C ALA A 184 -19.55 -24.48 4.57
N ALA A 185 -19.02 -24.30 3.36
CA ALA A 185 -17.57 -24.35 3.24
C ALA A 185 -17.12 -23.23 4.18
N ALA A 186 -16.73 -23.58 5.40
CA ALA A 186 -16.15 -22.63 6.32
C ALA A 186 -15.07 -21.90 5.53
N ALA A 187 -15.17 -20.57 5.43
CA ALA A 187 -14.11 -19.80 4.82
C ALA A 187 -12.81 -20.22 5.52
N VAL A 188 -11.82 -20.67 4.74
CA VAL A 188 -10.54 -21.10 5.30
C VAL A 188 -9.97 -19.91 6.06
N ASP A 189 -9.69 -20.12 7.34
CA ASP A 189 -9.08 -19.10 8.17
C ASP A 189 -7.56 -19.15 7.97
N TYR A 190 -7.04 -18.26 7.13
CA TYR A 190 -5.60 -18.18 6.88
C TYR A 190 -4.85 -17.42 7.97
N SER A 191 -5.55 -16.67 8.83
CA SER A 191 -4.87 -15.89 9.88
C SER A 191 -4.14 -16.76 10.89
N GLN A 192 -4.57 -18.01 11.06
CA GLN A 192 -3.90 -19.00 11.91
C GLN A 192 -2.47 -19.33 11.47
N TYR A 193 -2.10 -19.00 10.21
CA TYR A 193 -0.75 -19.22 9.68
C TYR A 193 0.15 -18.00 9.82
N VAL A 194 -0.37 -16.87 10.28
CA VAL A 194 0.45 -15.67 10.49
C VAL A 194 1.23 -15.81 11.80
N ASN A 195 2.53 -15.62 11.72
CA ASN A 195 3.39 -15.41 12.87
C ASN A 195 3.70 -13.90 12.95
N ALA A 196 3.02 -13.23 13.89
CA ALA A 196 3.11 -11.77 14.07
C ALA A 196 4.42 -11.32 14.74
N PHE A 197 5.30 -12.24 15.12
CA PHE A 197 6.62 -11.93 15.68
C PHE A 197 7.77 -12.12 14.68
N ILE A 198 7.49 -12.47 13.41
CA ILE A 198 8.55 -12.59 12.40
C ILE A 198 9.20 -11.22 12.18
N GLY A 199 10.48 -11.11 12.52
CA GLY A 199 11.25 -9.87 12.48
C GLY A 199 11.29 -9.10 13.81
N SER A 200 10.73 -9.64 14.89
CA SER A 200 10.70 -8.94 16.18
C SER A 200 12.04 -8.97 16.92
N GLU A 201 12.99 -9.81 16.49
CA GLU A 201 14.35 -9.90 17.03
C GLU A 201 15.38 -9.82 15.90
N GLY A 202 16.58 -9.34 16.24
CA GLY A 202 17.74 -9.39 15.38
C GLY A 202 18.59 -10.67 15.54
N PRO A 203 19.82 -10.68 15.02
CA PRO A 203 20.69 -11.87 15.06
C PRO A 203 21.07 -12.33 16.48
N THR A 204 20.97 -11.44 17.48
CA THR A 204 21.17 -11.78 18.89
C THR A 204 19.82 -12.04 19.56
N PRO A 205 19.55 -13.27 20.04
CA PRO A 205 18.26 -13.59 20.66
C PRO A 205 17.91 -12.68 21.84
N GLY A 206 16.64 -12.27 21.89
CA GLY A 206 16.12 -11.35 22.92
C GLY A 206 16.52 -9.88 22.73
N GLN A 207 17.13 -9.51 21.60
CA GLN A 207 17.45 -8.12 21.25
C GLN A 207 16.75 -7.72 19.95
N GLY A 208 16.22 -6.50 19.89
CA GLY A 208 15.58 -5.98 18.68
C GLY A 208 16.59 -5.62 17.58
N PHE A 209 17.78 -5.14 17.95
CA PHE A 209 18.75 -4.55 17.01
C PHE A 209 19.16 -5.47 15.86
N GLY A 210 19.06 -4.97 14.63
CA GLY A 210 19.28 -5.75 13.41
C GLY A 210 18.15 -6.73 13.07
N GLY A 211 17.00 -6.60 13.74
CA GLY A 211 15.75 -7.24 13.38
C GLY A 211 14.97 -6.44 12.35
N GLY A 212 13.68 -6.73 12.24
CA GLY A 212 12.79 -6.16 11.24
C GLY A 212 12.08 -4.88 11.62
N ASP A 213 12.27 -4.32 12.82
CA ASP A 213 11.53 -3.17 13.39
C ASP A 213 10.01 -3.22 13.17
N ILE A 214 9.44 -4.42 13.31
CA ILE A 214 8.04 -4.67 12.98
C ILE A 214 7.07 -4.19 14.06
N PHE A 215 5.87 -3.80 13.64
CA PHE A 215 4.76 -3.56 14.56
C PHE A 215 4.19 -4.89 15.11
N VAL A 216 3.97 -4.93 16.43
CA VAL A 216 3.31 -6.05 17.12
C VAL A 216 2.06 -5.54 17.84
N GLY A 217 0.88 -5.88 17.33
CA GLY A 217 -0.39 -5.41 17.91
C GLY A 217 -1.62 -5.73 17.08
N GLY A 218 -2.74 -5.09 17.40
CA GLY A 218 -3.97 -5.16 16.63
C GLY A 218 -3.98 -4.18 15.46
N ALA A 219 -4.24 -4.68 14.24
CA ALA A 219 -4.36 -3.85 13.04
C ALA A 219 -5.31 -4.48 11.99
N ARG A 220 -5.82 -3.62 11.10
CA ARG A 220 -6.51 -4.00 9.85
C ARG A 220 -5.59 -3.76 8.65
N PRO A 221 -5.84 -4.40 7.48
CA PRO A 221 -5.11 -4.08 6.25
C PRO A 221 -5.19 -2.59 5.94
N PHE A 222 -4.04 -1.93 5.80
CA PHE A 222 -3.87 -0.50 5.54
C PHE A 222 -4.60 0.40 6.56
N GLY A 223 -4.82 -0.09 7.79
CA GLY A 223 -5.50 0.65 8.84
C GLY A 223 -4.68 1.83 9.36
N VAL A 224 -5.38 2.92 9.72
CA VAL A 224 -4.77 4.09 10.38
C VAL A 224 -4.31 3.70 11.78
N VAL A 225 -5.16 3.01 12.53
CA VAL A 225 -4.83 2.47 13.84
C VAL A 225 -3.99 1.20 13.70
N LYS A 226 -2.87 1.22 14.41
CA LYS A 226 -2.01 0.07 14.69
C LYS A 226 -1.82 0.07 16.20
N PHE A 227 -2.78 -0.55 16.90
CA PHE A 227 -2.87 -0.48 18.36
C PHE A 227 -1.90 -1.49 18.97
N GLY A 228 -0.86 -1.01 19.63
CA GLY A 228 0.19 -1.84 20.22
C GLY A 228 0.61 -1.32 21.60
N LEU A 229 1.59 -2.01 22.19
CA LEU A 229 2.32 -1.47 23.33
C LEU A 229 3.50 -0.62 22.84
N ASP A 230 3.93 0.28 23.70
CA ASP A 230 5.13 1.08 23.57
C ASP A 230 6.12 0.60 24.63
N SER A 231 7.31 0.21 24.20
CA SER A 231 8.37 -0.30 25.07
C SER A 231 9.73 0.22 24.64
N THR A 232 10.62 0.44 25.60
CA THR A 232 11.97 0.94 25.33
C THR A 232 12.98 0.15 26.12
N ALA A 233 14.01 -0.36 25.43
CA ALA A 233 15.16 -0.99 26.07
C ALA A 233 15.97 0.07 26.85
N ALA A 234 16.54 -0.32 27.99
CA ALA A 234 17.38 0.58 28.77
C ALA A 234 18.67 0.98 28.03
N ASN A 235 19.14 0.13 27.12
CA ASN A 235 20.26 0.43 26.24
C ASN A 235 19.74 0.93 24.88
N TRP A 236 19.97 2.21 24.59
CA TRP A 236 19.53 2.85 23.34
C TRP A 236 20.15 2.24 22.09
N ASP A 237 21.37 1.69 22.18
CA ASP A 237 22.02 1.03 21.04
C ASP A 237 21.30 -0.28 20.62
N LEU A 238 20.41 -0.80 21.48
CA LEU A 238 19.63 -2.01 21.23
C LEU A 238 18.13 -1.72 21.01
N ALA A 239 17.70 -0.48 21.20
CA ALA A 239 16.30 -0.09 21.15
C ALA A 239 15.81 -0.06 19.70
N VAL A 240 14.69 -0.73 19.43
CA VAL A 240 14.03 -0.79 18.12
C VAL A 240 12.58 -0.36 18.33
N LEU A 241 12.32 0.90 18.02
CA LEU A 241 11.22 1.63 18.65
C LEU A 241 10.10 1.99 17.69
N ASN A 242 10.32 1.90 16.37
CA ASN A 242 9.35 2.42 15.40
C ASN A 242 8.04 1.61 15.41
N GLY A 243 8.17 0.29 15.56
CA GLY A 243 7.04 -0.62 15.80
C GLY A 243 6.41 -0.55 17.19
N GLY A 244 7.00 0.23 18.12
CA GLY A 244 6.60 0.34 19.54
C GLY A 244 6.99 -0.85 20.42
N TRP A 245 7.29 -2.00 19.82
CA TRP A 245 7.59 -3.23 20.54
C TRP A 245 9.07 -3.62 20.42
N THR A 246 9.77 -3.72 21.55
CA THR A 246 11.14 -4.23 21.65
C THR A 246 11.17 -5.40 22.64
N PRO A 247 11.83 -6.55 22.36
CA PRO A 247 11.81 -7.75 23.21
C PRO A 247 12.20 -7.54 24.69
N ASP A 248 13.22 -6.73 24.94
CA ASP A 248 13.78 -6.45 26.28
C ASP A 248 13.33 -5.09 26.85
N GLY A 249 12.33 -4.45 26.25
CA GLY A 249 11.85 -3.13 26.64
C GLY A 249 10.89 -3.13 27.83
N ASN A 250 10.97 -2.08 28.64
CA ASN A 250 9.95 -1.77 29.65
C ASN A 250 8.77 -1.06 28.99
N VAL A 251 7.55 -1.46 29.30
CA VAL A 251 6.30 -0.89 28.78
C VAL A 251 6.06 0.48 29.39
N THR A 252 5.89 1.48 28.53
CA THR A 252 5.62 2.88 28.92
C THR A 252 4.17 3.28 28.63
N ALA A 253 3.55 2.72 27.61
CA ALA A 253 2.15 2.95 27.26
C ALA A 253 1.59 1.85 26.34
N PHE A 254 0.28 1.93 26.07
CA PHE A 254 -0.38 1.30 24.94
C PHE A 254 -0.94 2.40 24.03
N THR A 255 -0.53 2.45 22.77
CA THR A 255 -0.86 3.57 21.87
C THR A 255 -1.46 3.15 20.54
N MET A 256 -2.20 4.08 19.92
CA MET A 256 -3.06 3.81 18.78
C MET A 256 -2.35 3.80 17.42
N MET A 257 -1.14 4.35 17.30
CA MET A 257 -0.45 4.57 16.03
C MET A 257 1.04 4.28 16.14
N HIS A 258 1.52 3.53 15.15
CA HIS A 258 2.90 3.07 14.98
C HIS A 258 3.24 3.04 13.48
N GLU A 259 4.52 2.99 13.16
CA GLU A 259 4.99 2.56 11.83
C GLU A 259 5.57 1.15 11.95
N SER A 260 5.73 0.43 10.84
CA SER A 260 6.18 -0.95 10.85
C SER A 260 7.27 -1.15 9.83
N GLY A 261 8.40 -1.66 10.30
CA GLY A 261 9.54 -2.01 9.48
C GLY A 261 10.50 -0.88 9.21
N THR A 262 10.26 0.31 9.77
CA THR A 262 10.98 1.51 9.37
C THR A 262 12.34 1.60 10.07
N GLY A 263 13.33 2.21 9.42
CA GLY A 263 14.58 2.63 10.05
C GLY A 263 14.51 4.04 10.67
N GLY A 264 15.65 4.56 11.12
CA GLY A 264 15.75 5.95 11.60
C GLY A 264 14.95 6.24 12.89
N GLU A 265 14.56 7.51 13.06
CA GLU A 265 13.90 7.97 14.28
C GLU A 265 12.37 7.69 14.28
N PRO A 266 11.80 7.19 15.39
CA PRO A 266 10.39 6.83 15.45
C PRO A 266 9.42 7.96 15.13
N LYS A 267 8.30 7.58 14.51
CA LYS A 267 7.11 8.41 14.39
C LYS A 267 5.97 7.79 15.21
N TYR A 268 5.11 8.64 15.75
CA TYR A 268 3.91 8.28 16.51
C TYR A 268 4.19 7.80 17.95
N GLY A 269 3.56 6.71 18.41
CA GLY A 269 3.37 6.42 19.84
C GLY A 269 2.20 7.21 20.44
N VAL A 270 1.11 7.36 19.71
CA VAL A 270 -0.03 8.23 20.09
C VAL A 270 -1.34 7.54 19.72
N VAL A 271 -2.42 7.60 20.46
CA VAL A 271 -2.70 8.26 21.75
C VAL A 271 -2.62 7.22 22.88
N PRO A 272 -2.01 7.51 24.04
CA PRO A 272 -1.68 6.48 25.03
C PRO A 272 -2.78 6.18 26.07
N GLN A 273 -2.74 4.96 26.58
CA GLN A 273 -3.20 4.59 27.92
C GLN A 273 -2.13 3.75 28.63
N MET A 274 -1.95 3.96 29.94
CA MET A 274 -1.09 3.12 30.77
C MET A 274 -1.83 2.68 32.04
N PRO A 275 -2.03 1.36 32.28
CA PRO A 275 -2.64 0.88 33.52
C PRO A 275 -1.63 0.90 34.68
N LEU A 276 -2.05 1.39 35.85
CA LEU A 276 -1.23 1.44 37.07
C LEU A 276 -1.97 0.81 38.26
N THR A 277 -1.23 0.20 39.18
CA THR A 277 -1.76 -0.39 40.42
C THR A 277 -1.44 0.45 41.67
N SER A 278 -0.72 1.55 41.50
CA SER A 278 -0.43 2.55 42.53
C SER A 278 0.02 3.85 41.87
N ILE A 279 -0.22 4.98 42.54
CA ILE A 279 0.29 6.31 42.18
C ILE A 279 1.12 6.92 43.33
N ASP A 280 1.39 6.15 44.37
CA ASP A 280 2.20 6.59 45.49
C ASP A 280 3.69 6.63 45.10
N ALA A 281 4.47 7.43 45.84
CA ALA A 281 5.92 7.49 45.65
C ALA A 281 6.53 6.07 45.66
N PRO A 282 7.38 5.73 44.68
CA PRO A 282 8.14 6.63 43.81
C PRO A 282 7.46 7.03 42.48
N VAL A 283 6.20 6.66 42.24
CA VAL A 283 5.51 6.98 40.97
C VAL A 283 5.34 8.49 40.81
N ASN A 284 5.78 9.01 39.66
CA ASN A 284 5.53 10.35 39.18
C ASN A 284 4.94 10.27 37.76
N ILE A 285 3.66 10.59 37.60
CA ILE A 285 2.97 10.47 36.29
C ILE A 285 3.51 11.42 35.21
N LEU A 286 4.36 12.40 35.56
CA LEU A 286 5.09 13.22 34.59
C LEU A 286 6.42 12.61 34.13
N ASP A 287 6.83 11.47 34.70
CA ASP A 287 8.08 10.79 34.40
C ASP A 287 7.82 9.29 34.22
N ASN A 288 7.74 8.86 32.96
CA ASN A 288 7.45 7.46 32.61
C ASN A 288 8.51 6.48 33.12
N SER A 289 9.73 6.92 33.42
CA SER A 289 10.76 6.05 34.00
C SER A 289 10.41 5.58 35.43
N THR A 290 9.50 6.29 36.11
CA THR A 290 9.05 5.94 37.47
C THR A 290 7.92 4.92 37.51
N TYR A 291 7.20 4.73 36.39
CA TYR A 291 6.07 3.82 36.30
C TYR A 291 6.17 2.77 35.20
N ALA A 292 7.15 2.88 34.29
CA ALA A 292 7.39 1.90 33.24
C ALA A 292 7.58 0.50 33.84
N GLN A 293 6.95 -0.51 33.23
CA GLN A 293 6.89 -1.86 33.78
C GLN A 293 7.57 -2.87 32.85
N PRO A 294 8.41 -3.76 33.38
CA PRO A 294 8.78 -4.98 32.66
C PRO A 294 7.55 -5.83 32.35
N ARG A 295 7.65 -6.66 31.31
CA ARG A 295 6.67 -7.72 31.01
C ARG A 295 7.03 -9.01 31.74
N VAL A 296 6.04 -9.84 32.02
CA VAL A 296 6.19 -11.15 32.66
C VAL A 296 5.69 -12.25 31.74
N GLY A 297 6.55 -13.22 31.45
CA GLY A 297 6.26 -14.29 30.50
C GLY A 297 6.38 -13.84 29.05
N ASN A 298 5.73 -14.57 28.15
CA ASN A 298 5.76 -14.29 26.72
C ASN A 298 4.50 -13.54 26.31
N ASP A 299 4.67 -12.52 25.47
CA ASP A 299 3.56 -11.87 24.80
C ASP A 299 2.89 -12.82 23.80
N THR A 300 1.60 -12.60 23.54
CA THR A 300 0.84 -13.33 22.52
C THR A 300 0.34 -12.36 21.46
N ALA A 301 0.67 -12.61 20.20
CA ALA A 301 0.21 -11.80 19.07
C ALA A 301 -0.33 -12.73 17.97
N THR A 302 -1.52 -12.39 17.47
CA THR A 302 -2.12 -13.01 16.28
C THR A 302 -2.81 -11.92 15.47
N VAL A 303 -3.29 -12.22 14.27
CA VAL A 303 -3.93 -11.20 13.41
C VAL A 303 -5.07 -10.49 14.14
N GLY A 304 -4.88 -9.18 14.37
CA GLY A 304 -5.87 -8.33 15.02
C GLY A 304 -5.94 -8.47 16.55
N TYR A 305 -5.05 -9.23 17.20
CA TYR A 305 -5.07 -9.45 18.65
C TYR A 305 -3.67 -9.40 19.26
N PHE A 306 -3.56 -8.76 20.41
CA PHE A 306 -2.36 -8.77 21.22
C PHE A 306 -2.67 -8.91 22.71
N LYS A 307 -1.79 -9.60 23.43
CA LYS A 307 -1.86 -9.78 24.88
C LYS A 307 -0.48 -9.73 25.52
N THR A 308 -0.39 -9.01 26.63
CA THR A 308 0.80 -8.96 27.49
C THR A 308 0.41 -9.01 28.97
N THR A 309 1.37 -9.38 29.82
CA THR A 309 1.25 -9.32 31.28
C THR A 309 2.36 -8.45 31.83
N LEU A 310 2.00 -7.42 32.61
CA LEU A 310 2.95 -6.51 33.24
C LEU A 310 3.43 -7.04 34.58
N GLN A 311 4.60 -6.58 35.05
CA GLN A 311 5.15 -6.92 36.36
C GLN A 311 4.21 -6.59 37.53
N SER A 312 3.37 -5.57 37.37
CA SER A 312 2.31 -5.22 38.32
C SER A 312 1.23 -6.31 38.48
N GLY A 313 1.20 -7.30 37.60
CA GLY A 313 0.15 -8.33 37.54
C GLY A 313 -1.03 -7.96 36.64
N VAL A 314 -1.04 -6.76 36.06
CA VAL A 314 -2.07 -6.36 35.09
C VAL A 314 -1.88 -7.13 33.78
N VAL A 315 -2.95 -7.72 33.29
CA VAL A 315 -3.00 -8.33 31.95
C VAL A 315 -3.72 -7.38 31.01
N ALA A 316 -3.13 -7.07 29.87
CA ALA A 316 -3.73 -6.23 28.84
C ALA A 316 -4.00 -7.06 27.58
N GLU A 317 -5.22 -6.97 27.05
CA GLU A 317 -5.66 -7.62 25.80
C GLU A 317 -6.27 -6.58 24.88
N LEU A 318 -5.80 -6.49 23.63
CA LEU A 318 -6.21 -5.42 22.72
C LEU A 318 -6.48 -5.89 21.29
N SER A 319 -7.26 -5.08 20.56
CA SER A 319 -7.59 -5.26 19.14
C SER A 319 -7.91 -3.91 18.48
N ALA A 320 -7.86 -3.85 17.16
CA ALA A 320 -8.10 -2.63 16.40
C ALA A 320 -9.03 -2.80 15.19
N SER A 321 -9.70 -1.70 14.89
CA SER A 321 -10.41 -1.42 13.63
C SER A 321 -9.58 -0.44 12.78
N ARG A 322 -10.18 0.26 11.81
CA ARG A 322 -9.42 1.16 10.92
C ARG A 322 -9.03 2.46 11.62
N HIS A 323 -9.92 3.01 12.46
CA HIS A 323 -9.74 4.31 13.13
C HIS A 323 -9.97 4.26 14.64
N ALA A 324 -10.33 3.09 15.19
CA ALA A 324 -10.55 2.90 16.61
C ALA A 324 -9.90 1.61 17.13
N GLY A 325 -9.68 1.54 18.44
CA GLY A 325 -9.12 0.39 19.16
C GLY A 325 -9.92 0.06 20.40
N ILE A 326 -9.78 -1.17 20.87
CA ILE A 326 -10.34 -1.66 22.12
C ILE A 326 -9.24 -2.35 22.93
N ILE A 327 -9.18 -2.05 24.22
CA ILE A 327 -8.28 -2.69 25.16
C ILE A 327 -9.04 -3.09 26.42
N THR A 328 -8.72 -4.25 26.96
CA THR A 328 -9.23 -4.75 28.24
C THR A 328 -8.06 -4.96 29.18
N TYR A 329 -8.16 -4.37 30.37
CA TYR A 329 -7.21 -4.56 31.46
C TYR A 329 -7.84 -5.46 32.52
N SER A 330 -7.17 -6.55 32.85
CA SER A 330 -7.47 -7.38 34.02
C SER A 330 -6.50 -7.02 35.13
N PHE A 331 -6.97 -6.26 36.12
CA PHE A 331 -6.18 -5.81 37.25
C PHE A 331 -6.09 -6.89 38.34
N PRO A 332 -4.98 -6.96 39.09
CA PRO A 332 -4.96 -7.66 40.36
C PRO A 332 -5.87 -6.96 41.39
N SER A 333 -6.09 -7.61 42.54
CA SER A 333 -6.77 -6.97 43.66
C SER A 333 -5.99 -5.76 44.18
N GLY A 334 -6.69 -4.69 44.55
CA GLY A 334 -6.09 -3.45 45.02
C GLY A 334 -6.55 -2.24 44.21
N GLU A 335 -5.79 -1.15 44.27
CA GLU A 335 -6.11 0.07 43.53
C GLU A 335 -5.90 -0.12 42.02
N LYS A 336 -6.76 0.54 41.24
CA LYS A 336 -6.80 0.39 39.78
C LYS A 336 -6.83 1.78 39.16
N TYR A 337 -5.85 2.07 38.30
CA TYR A 337 -5.75 3.34 37.61
C TYR A 337 -5.51 3.15 36.12
N VAL A 338 -6.03 4.08 35.32
CA VAL A 338 -5.65 4.24 33.92
C VAL A 338 -5.19 5.67 33.70
N LEU A 339 -3.94 5.82 33.30
CA LEU A 339 -3.31 7.10 32.94
C LEU A 339 -3.46 7.34 31.44
N VAL A 340 -3.96 8.53 31.08
CA VAL A 340 -3.95 9.06 29.71
C VAL A 340 -2.98 10.24 29.70
N ASP A 341 -1.78 10.07 29.16
CA ASP A 341 -0.78 11.13 29.06
C ASP A 341 -0.69 11.68 27.63
N VAL A 342 -1.33 12.81 27.34
CA VAL A 342 -1.34 13.36 25.96
C VAL A 342 0.06 13.69 25.46
N SER A 343 1.04 13.87 26.35
CA SER A 343 2.42 14.21 25.97
C SER A 343 3.30 13.03 25.57
N HIS A 344 2.82 11.78 25.71
CA HIS A 344 3.59 10.59 25.33
C HIS A 344 3.79 10.49 23.80
N TYR A 345 4.93 9.93 23.41
CA TYR A 345 5.27 9.52 22.05
C TYR A 345 6.43 8.50 22.09
N LEU A 346 6.69 7.82 20.97
CA LEU A 346 7.86 6.94 20.86
C LEU A 346 9.15 7.77 20.87
N PRO A 347 10.04 7.57 21.85
CA PRO A 347 11.19 8.43 22.00
C PRO A 347 12.26 8.10 20.96
N GLY A 348 12.98 9.12 20.51
CA GLY A 348 14.10 8.97 19.59
C GLY A 348 15.45 8.79 20.28
N SER A 349 16.49 8.48 19.51
CA SER A 349 17.85 8.36 20.02
C SER A 349 18.33 9.69 20.63
N PRO A 350 18.98 9.68 21.81
CA PRO A 350 19.43 10.89 22.46
C PRO A 350 20.31 11.80 21.58
N GLY A 351 19.83 13.03 21.34
CA GLY A 351 20.57 14.04 20.58
C GLY A 351 20.44 13.94 19.06
N ASN A 352 19.61 13.03 18.52
CA ASN A 352 19.31 13.01 17.10
C ASN A 352 18.42 14.22 16.72
N PRO A 353 18.77 15.00 15.69
CA PRO A 353 17.96 16.13 15.24
C PRO A 353 16.59 15.73 14.68
N SER A 354 16.40 14.47 14.31
CA SER A 354 15.16 13.96 13.68
C SER A 354 14.19 13.30 14.67
N SER A 355 14.40 13.45 15.98
CA SER A 355 13.48 12.91 17.00
C SER A 355 12.10 13.59 16.92
N GLN A 356 11.06 12.87 17.37
CA GLN A 356 9.72 13.45 17.54
C GLN A 356 9.61 14.19 18.88
N PHE A 357 8.76 15.21 18.95
CA PHE A 357 8.50 15.97 20.18
C PHE A 357 7.03 16.33 20.32
N TYR A 358 6.56 16.34 21.58
CA TYR A 358 5.26 16.89 21.94
C TYR A 358 5.28 18.42 21.92
N VAL A 359 4.39 19.02 21.13
CA VAL A 359 4.25 20.49 21.00
C VAL A 359 3.19 21.02 21.97
N GLY A 360 2.15 20.25 22.27
CA GLY A 360 1.07 20.71 23.12
C GLY A 360 -0.26 20.04 22.77
N GLY A 361 -1.24 20.26 23.62
CA GLY A 361 -2.49 19.52 23.52
C GLY A 361 -3.47 19.91 24.60
N GLU A 362 -4.57 19.17 24.60
CA GLU A 362 -5.70 19.40 25.47
C GLU A 362 -6.39 18.07 25.76
N ILE A 363 -6.90 17.93 26.99
CA ILE A 363 -7.76 16.83 27.39
C ILE A 363 -8.89 17.35 28.27
N GLU A 364 -10.07 16.81 28.04
CA GLU A 364 -11.29 17.09 28.78
C GLU A 364 -11.96 15.76 29.16
N ILE A 365 -12.31 15.63 30.43
CA ILE A 365 -13.18 14.57 30.95
C ILE A 365 -14.63 15.02 30.72
N ASN A 366 -15.41 14.17 30.06
CA ASN A 366 -16.81 14.48 29.77
C ASN A 366 -17.69 14.36 31.04
N ASP A 367 -18.86 15.00 31.00
CA ASP A 367 -19.81 15.03 32.11
C ASP A 367 -20.28 13.65 32.61
N ASP A 368 -20.13 12.59 31.80
CA ASP A 368 -20.47 11.22 32.19
C ASP A 368 -19.45 10.57 33.13
N GLY A 369 -18.29 11.21 33.37
CA GLY A 369 -17.25 10.76 34.28
C GLY A 369 -16.49 9.51 33.83
N LYS A 370 -16.78 8.96 32.65
CA LYS A 370 -16.16 7.72 32.12
C LYS A 370 -15.64 7.83 30.70
N SER A 371 -15.80 9.00 30.08
CA SER A 371 -15.26 9.28 28.77
C SER A 371 -14.45 10.57 28.78
N TYR A 372 -13.56 10.67 27.81
CA TYR A 372 -12.66 11.80 27.65
C TYR A 372 -12.43 12.09 26.18
N GLN A 373 -12.02 13.31 25.90
CA GLN A 373 -11.72 13.77 24.55
C GLN A 373 -10.62 14.81 24.56
N GLY A 374 -9.98 15.01 23.43
CA GLY A 374 -8.88 15.96 23.35
C GLY A 374 -8.12 15.89 22.05
N TYR A 375 -6.95 16.50 22.05
CA TYR A 375 -5.99 16.40 20.96
C TYR A 375 -4.56 16.54 21.47
N GLY A 376 -3.63 15.91 20.76
CA GLY A 376 -2.19 16.11 20.91
C GLY A 376 -1.60 16.61 19.59
N THR A 377 -0.63 17.50 19.67
CA THR A 377 0.16 17.96 18.51
C THR A 377 1.62 17.59 18.71
N TYR A 378 2.21 17.01 17.68
CA TYR A 378 3.58 16.49 17.70
C TYR A 378 4.33 16.94 16.44
N ILE A 379 5.64 17.08 16.51
CA ILE A 379 6.51 17.55 15.43
C ILE A 379 7.75 16.64 15.33
N GLY A 380 8.41 16.58 14.17
CA GLY A 380 9.64 15.80 14.00
C GLY A 380 9.36 14.32 13.67
N GLY A 381 10.24 13.42 14.12
CA GLY A 381 10.30 12.02 13.68
C GLY A 381 11.09 11.86 12.38
N PHE A 382 11.26 10.63 11.88
CA PHE A 382 12.05 10.29 10.67
C PHE A 382 12.00 11.35 9.57
N ASN A 383 10.80 11.79 9.19
CA ASN A 383 10.59 12.70 8.07
C ASN A 383 10.86 14.18 8.36
N ASN A 384 11.41 14.53 9.53
CA ASN A 384 11.58 15.89 10.03
C ASN A 384 10.30 16.73 9.87
N GLY A 385 9.17 16.08 10.19
CA GLY A 385 7.84 16.55 9.81
C GLY A 385 7.39 17.82 10.50
N ALA A 386 6.62 18.66 9.79
CA ALA A 386 5.86 19.74 10.41
C ALA A 386 4.88 19.21 11.48
N PRO A 387 4.36 20.08 12.36
CA PRO A 387 3.42 19.65 13.38
C PRO A 387 2.19 18.95 12.79
N PHE A 388 1.85 17.77 13.33
CA PHE A 388 0.59 17.08 13.05
C PHE A 388 -0.24 17.01 14.33
N THR A 389 -1.55 17.20 14.19
CA THR A 389 -2.50 17.12 15.30
C THR A 389 -3.37 15.88 15.15
N ILE A 390 -3.50 15.13 16.23
CA ILE A 390 -4.41 13.99 16.33
C ILE A 390 -5.44 14.25 17.42
N TYR A 391 -6.71 14.13 17.06
CA TYR A 391 -7.85 14.21 17.97
C TYR A 391 -8.24 12.82 18.43
N PHE A 392 -8.71 12.72 19.67
CA PHE A 392 -9.14 11.45 20.24
C PHE A 392 -10.42 11.58 21.05
N TYR A 393 -11.11 10.46 21.16
CA TYR A 393 -12.19 10.24 22.11
C TYR A 393 -11.99 8.85 22.72
N GLY A 394 -12.02 8.75 24.04
CA GLY A 394 -11.94 7.48 24.75
C GLY A 394 -13.09 7.31 25.72
N GLU A 395 -13.52 6.06 25.95
CA GLU A 395 -14.56 5.74 26.92
C GLU A 395 -14.29 4.40 27.60
N PHE A 396 -14.65 4.30 28.88
CA PHE A 396 -14.52 3.10 29.69
C PHE A 396 -15.86 2.37 29.83
N SER A 397 -15.78 1.04 29.93
CA SER A 397 -16.93 0.13 30.11
C SER A 397 -17.58 0.28 31.49
N THR A 398 -16.83 0.72 32.49
CA THR A 398 -17.26 0.91 33.87
C THR A 398 -17.04 2.35 34.31
N ASP A 399 -17.91 2.86 35.16
CA ASP A 399 -17.80 4.22 35.69
C ASP A 399 -16.57 4.30 36.63
N ALA A 400 -15.72 5.30 36.44
CA ALA A 400 -14.60 5.57 37.33
C ALA A 400 -15.11 6.16 38.65
N LYS A 401 -14.47 5.79 39.77
CA LYS A 401 -14.74 6.39 41.08
C LYS A 401 -14.34 7.87 41.09
N SER A 402 -13.17 8.16 40.53
CA SER A 402 -12.70 9.51 40.31
C SER A 402 -11.97 9.61 38.97
N ALA A 403 -12.10 10.77 38.35
CA ALA A 403 -11.37 11.15 37.17
C ALA A 403 -10.88 12.59 37.38
N GLN A 404 -9.59 12.82 37.17
CA GLN A 404 -8.98 14.14 37.33
C GLN A 404 -7.99 14.41 36.22
N VAL A 405 -8.02 15.64 35.69
CA VAL A 405 -6.98 16.11 34.76
C VAL A 405 -5.74 16.54 35.53
N PHE A 406 -4.59 16.46 34.88
CA PHE A 406 -3.34 17.01 35.39
C PHE A 406 -2.64 17.87 34.35
N SER A 407 -1.79 18.78 34.84
CA SER A 407 -0.81 19.51 34.05
C SER A 407 0.54 19.52 34.75
N GLY A 408 1.63 19.69 34.00
CA GLY A 408 2.96 19.83 34.58
C GLY A 408 3.98 20.34 33.58
N ALA A 409 5.08 20.89 34.07
CA ALA A 409 6.14 21.40 33.20
C ALA A 409 6.62 20.31 32.24
N ASN A 410 6.70 20.65 30.96
CA ASN A 410 7.25 19.75 29.96
C ASN A 410 8.75 19.65 30.09
N THR A 411 9.22 18.44 30.35
CA THR A 411 10.62 18.09 30.49
C THR A 411 10.98 17.06 29.44
N ASP A 412 12.10 17.30 28.77
CA ASP A 412 12.60 16.43 27.71
C ASP A 412 12.89 15.02 28.29
N PRO A 413 12.35 13.93 27.72
CA PRO A 413 12.58 12.57 28.21
C PRO A 413 13.99 12.06 27.88
N ILE A 414 15.04 12.68 28.42
CA ILE A 414 16.42 12.18 28.34
C ILE A 414 17.13 12.35 29.70
N PRO A 415 17.97 11.39 30.14
CA PRO A 415 18.58 11.42 31.46
C PRO A 415 19.47 12.66 31.62
N ARG A 416 19.13 13.50 32.60
CA ARG A 416 20.00 14.54 33.21
C ARG A 416 20.20 15.88 32.49
N TYR A 417 19.24 16.36 31.70
CA TYR A 417 19.15 17.81 31.40
C TYR A 417 18.00 18.53 32.12
N HIS A 418 17.38 17.87 33.10
CA HIS A 418 16.25 18.30 33.92
C HIS A 418 16.46 19.52 34.83
N VAL A 419 17.48 20.32 34.63
CA VAL A 419 17.68 21.46 35.51
C VAL A 419 18.02 22.70 34.70
N GLN A 420 17.27 23.77 34.98
CA GLN A 420 17.87 25.09 35.17
C GLN A 420 18.96 24.99 36.27
N ALA A 421 20.03 24.23 36.04
CA ALA A 421 21.12 23.86 36.95
C ALA A 421 20.81 23.42 38.41
N ASN A 422 19.63 23.67 39.02
CA ASN A 422 19.27 23.47 40.44
C ASN A 422 17.75 23.43 40.75
N GLY A 423 16.86 23.04 39.83
CA GLY A 423 15.40 22.98 40.07
C GLY A 423 14.91 21.66 40.71
N ASP A 424 13.77 21.69 41.41
CA ASP A 424 13.10 20.48 41.92
C ASP A 424 12.51 19.63 40.77
N ILE A 425 12.35 18.32 40.98
CA ILE A 425 11.70 17.40 40.02
C ILE A 425 10.24 17.84 39.84
N PRO A 426 9.79 18.17 38.61
CA PRO A 426 8.40 18.58 38.37
C PRO A 426 7.40 17.52 38.85
N GLN A 427 6.35 17.99 39.51
CA GLN A 427 5.26 17.16 40.02
C GLN A 427 3.95 17.51 39.31
N PRO A 428 3.04 16.54 39.11
CA PRO A 428 1.75 16.79 38.50
C PRO A 428 0.92 17.75 39.36
N ILE A 429 0.29 18.71 38.69
CA ILE A 429 -0.71 19.59 39.29
C ILE A 429 -2.08 19.07 38.86
N TYR A 430 -2.87 18.60 39.82
CA TYR A 430 -4.21 18.09 39.56
C TYR A 430 -5.26 19.21 39.55
N GLY A 431 -6.17 19.16 38.57
CA GLY A 431 -7.26 20.10 38.42
C GLY A 431 -8.39 19.86 39.43
N ASN A 432 -8.30 20.43 40.64
CA ASN A 432 -9.29 20.19 41.70
C ASN A 432 -10.70 20.73 41.40
N GLN A 433 -10.90 21.55 40.36
CA GLN A 433 -12.20 22.16 40.01
C GLN A 433 -12.50 22.19 38.50
N THR A 434 -11.62 21.64 37.66
CA THR A 434 -11.74 21.68 36.20
C THR A 434 -11.69 20.27 35.64
N THR A 435 -12.58 19.95 34.70
CA THR A 435 -12.54 18.69 33.95
C THR A 435 -11.60 18.75 32.76
N LYS A 436 -10.92 19.88 32.56
CA LYS A 436 -10.15 20.21 31.37
C LYS A 436 -8.75 20.71 31.72
N ALA A 437 -7.74 20.23 30.99
CA ALA A 437 -6.37 20.71 31.03
C ALA A 437 -5.87 21.00 29.61
N SER A 438 -5.14 22.11 29.46
CA SER A 438 -4.54 22.54 28.19
C SER A 438 -3.09 22.92 28.44
N SER A 439 -2.18 22.55 27.54
CA SER A 439 -0.73 22.75 27.69
C SER A 439 -0.29 24.21 27.87
N GLY A 440 -1.13 25.17 27.46
CA GLY A 440 -0.78 26.59 27.52
C GLY A 440 0.44 26.96 26.65
N PRO A 441 0.97 28.18 26.79
CA PRO A 441 2.06 28.68 25.94
C PRO A 441 3.44 28.07 26.24
N MET A 442 3.59 27.40 27.40
CA MET A 442 4.84 26.73 27.79
C MET A 442 4.84 25.24 27.40
N ASN A 443 3.82 24.80 26.66
CA ASN A 443 3.68 23.42 26.18
C ASN A 443 3.66 22.39 27.31
N ASP A 444 3.04 22.71 28.46
CA ASP A 444 2.95 21.84 29.62
C ASP A 444 2.40 20.46 29.24
N ARG A 445 2.92 19.40 29.86
CA ARG A 445 2.35 18.05 29.76
C ARG A 445 0.95 18.10 30.34
N VAL A 446 0.00 17.47 29.67
CA VAL A 446 -1.39 17.36 30.14
C VAL A 446 -1.90 15.95 29.96
N GLY A 447 -2.82 15.56 30.83
CA GLY A 447 -3.42 14.24 30.78
C GLY A 447 -4.56 14.10 31.77
N ALA A 448 -5.05 12.87 31.89
CA ALA A 448 -6.10 12.51 32.84
C ALA A 448 -5.76 11.20 33.55
N LEU A 449 -6.16 11.11 34.81
CA LEU A 449 -6.03 9.91 35.63
C LEU A 449 -7.43 9.46 36.06
N PHE A 450 -7.77 8.23 35.70
CA PHE A 450 -9.01 7.56 36.11
C PHE A 450 -8.69 6.53 37.19
N SER A 451 -9.54 6.43 38.22
CA SER A 451 -9.40 5.46 39.30
C SER A 451 -10.68 4.69 39.57
N TRP A 452 -10.53 3.44 40.00
CA TRP A 452 -11.63 2.57 40.42
C TRP A 452 -11.37 2.01 41.82
N ASP A 453 -12.45 1.66 42.53
CA ASP A 453 -12.36 1.03 43.85
C ASP A 453 -11.69 -0.36 43.80
N SER A 454 -11.11 -0.77 44.93
CA SER A 454 -10.55 -2.11 45.09
C SER A 454 -11.56 -3.22 44.79
N ASP A 455 -12.83 -2.94 45.07
CA ASP A 455 -13.95 -3.88 44.94
C ASP A 455 -14.66 -3.77 43.59
N ALA A 456 -14.22 -2.87 42.69
CA ALA A 456 -14.72 -2.80 41.32
C ALA A 456 -14.38 -4.09 40.56
N LEU A 457 -15.07 -4.36 39.45
CA LEU A 457 -14.74 -5.46 38.56
C LEU A 457 -13.24 -5.44 38.24
N ASP A 458 -12.61 -6.61 38.26
CA ASP A 458 -11.18 -6.74 37.94
C ASP A 458 -10.90 -6.42 36.47
N GLU A 459 -11.92 -6.51 35.62
CA GLU A 459 -11.85 -6.23 34.19
C GLU A 459 -12.38 -4.82 33.87
N ILE A 460 -11.51 -3.96 33.31
CA ILE A 460 -11.84 -2.63 32.82
C ILE A 460 -11.49 -2.55 31.33
N SER A 461 -12.50 -2.43 30.47
CA SER A 461 -12.31 -2.20 29.04
C SER A 461 -12.39 -0.72 28.67
N SER A 462 -11.61 -0.31 27.68
CA SER A 462 -11.64 1.00 27.04
C SER A 462 -11.77 0.89 25.52
N ARG A 463 -12.56 1.78 24.92
CA ARG A 463 -12.60 2.03 23.47
C ARG A 463 -12.05 3.40 23.18
N ILE A 464 -11.17 3.49 22.18
CA ILE A 464 -10.48 4.73 21.82
C ILE A 464 -10.65 4.92 20.32
N GLY A 465 -11.09 6.09 19.89
CA GLY A 465 -11.14 6.50 18.49
C GLY A 465 -10.13 7.62 18.26
N ILE A 466 -9.57 7.67 17.06
CA ILE A 466 -8.69 8.75 16.62
C ILE A 466 -9.18 9.39 15.33
N SER A 467 -8.83 10.66 15.11
CA SER A 467 -9.06 11.36 13.86
C SER A 467 -8.07 12.52 13.71
N PHE A 468 -7.69 12.83 12.49
CA PHE A 468 -6.86 13.99 12.17
C PHE A 468 -7.70 15.27 12.03
N ILE A 469 -9.03 15.15 12.08
CA ILE A 469 -9.96 16.26 11.84
C ILE A 469 -10.63 16.76 13.13
N SER A 470 -11.20 15.85 13.95
CA SER A 470 -11.94 16.26 15.15
C SER A 470 -12.24 15.14 16.14
N THR A 471 -12.49 15.49 17.40
CA THR A 471 -12.97 14.57 18.45
C THR A 471 -14.34 13.97 18.11
N ALA A 472 -15.22 14.73 17.47
CA ALA A 472 -16.54 14.25 17.05
C ALA A 472 -16.43 13.09 16.05
N LYS A 473 -15.45 13.16 15.14
CA LYS A 473 -15.19 12.10 14.17
C LYS A 473 -14.54 10.88 14.83
N ALA A 474 -13.57 11.10 15.72
CA ALA A 474 -12.99 10.04 16.55
C ALA A 474 -14.07 9.25 17.33
N LYS A 475 -15.01 9.96 17.97
CA LYS A 475 -16.17 9.33 18.65
C LYS A 475 -17.07 8.55 17.70
N ALA A 476 -17.32 9.08 16.51
CA ALA A 476 -18.16 8.42 15.51
C ALA A 476 -17.55 7.08 15.05
N TYR A 477 -16.22 7.00 14.91
CA TYR A 477 -15.54 5.76 14.54
C TYR A 477 -15.67 4.67 15.58
N ILE A 478 -15.60 4.99 16.88
CA ILE A 478 -15.89 4.00 17.94
C ILE A 478 -17.29 3.42 17.72
N ALA A 479 -18.30 4.28 17.55
CA ALA A 479 -19.68 3.84 17.41
C ALA A 479 -19.92 2.98 16.15
N SER A 480 -19.22 3.27 15.04
CA SER A 480 -19.39 2.55 13.78
C SER A 480 -18.51 1.31 13.63
N GLU A 481 -17.30 1.32 14.18
CA GLU A 481 -16.28 0.29 13.93
C GLU A 481 -16.09 -0.67 15.12
N ILE A 482 -16.35 -0.22 16.35
CA ILE A 482 -16.23 -1.04 17.57
C ILE A 482 -17.51 -0.92 18.42
N PRO A 483 -18.66 -1.44 17.95
CA PRO A 483 -19.92 -1.33 18.69
C PRO A 483 -19.96 -2.23 19.94
N SER A 484 -19.16 -3.30 19.99
CA SER A 484 -19.08 -4.25 21.11
C SER A 484 -17.97 -3.89 22.09
N TRP A 485 -18.14 -4.28 23.35
CA TRP A 485 -17.11 -4.19 24.41
C TRP A 485 -16.25 -5.45 24.51
N LYS A 486 -16.50 -6.48 23.69
CA LYS A 486 -15.70 -7.70 23.69
C LYS A 486 -14.57 -7.58 22.67
N VAL A 487 -13.32 -7.63 23.14
CA VAL A 487 -12.13 -7.61 22.27
C VAL A 487 -12.24 -8.63 21.14
N ASN A 488 -12.70 -9.84 21.44
CA ASN A 488 -12.82 -10.93 20.46
C ASN A 488 -13.78 -10.64 19.30
N ASP A 489 -14.78 -9.77 19.47
CA ASP A 489 -15.66 -9.37 18.36
C ASP A 489 -14.87 -8.52 17.34
N THR A 490 -14.06 -7.57 17.82
CA THR A 490 -13.16 -6.77 16.98
C THR A 490 -12.09 -7.62 16.31
N VAL A 491 -11.53 -8.61 17.01
CA VAL A 491 -10.59 -9.60 16.45
C VAL A 491 -11.24 -10.41 15.35
N SER A 492 -12.45 -10.92 15.59
CA SER A 492 -13.19 -11.73 14.60
C SER A 492 -13.48 -10.94 13.33
N ASP A 493 -13.85 -9.67 13.47
CA ASP A 493 -14.03 -8.80 12.32
C ASP A 493 -12.70 -8.53 11.61
N ALA A 494 -11.57 -8.44 12.33
CA ALA A 494 -10.24 -8.19 11.76
C ALA A 494 -9.77 -9.38 10.94
N VAL A 495 -9.82 -10.56 11.54
CA VAL A 495 -9.54 -11.84 10.87
C VAL A 495 -10.39 -12.00 9.62
N LYS A 496 -11.68 -11.64 9.69
CA LYS A 496 -12.58 -11.71 8.54
C LYS A 496 -12.11 -10.80 7.39
N GLU A 497 -11.77 -9.55 7.68
CA GLU A 497 -11.29 -8.60 6.68
C GLU A 497 -9.94 -9.01 6.09
N TRP A 498 -8.97 -9.39 6.94
CA TRP A 498 -7.68 -9.92 6.50
C TRP A 498 -7.82 -11.13 5.57
N ASN A 499 -8.66 -12.10 5.94
CA ASN A 499 -8.92 -13.27 5.10
C ASN A 499 -9.56 -12.88 3.76
N GLN A 500 -10.57 -12.00 3.79
CA GLN A 500 -11.34 -11.63 2.61
C GLN A 500 -10.52 -10.78 1.62
N ASP A 501 -9.79 -9.79 2.14
CA ASP A 501 -9.20 -8.73 1.33
C ASP A 501 -7.72 -8.98 1.02
N VAL A 502 -7.01 -9.75 1.86
CA VAL A 502 -5.56 -10.01 1.70
C VAL A 502 -5.26 -11.49 1.51
N PHE A 503 -5.49 -12.34 2.51
CA PHE A 503 -4.96 -13.71 2.49
C PHE A 503 -5.58 -14.58 1.40
N SER A 504 -6.88 -14.42 1.11
CA SER A 504 -7.52 -15.18 0.03
C SER A 504 -7.02 -14.82 -1.38
N LYS A 505 -6.21 -13.76 -1.53
CA LYS A 505 -5.61 -13.37 -2.82
C LYS A 505 -4.57 -14.37 -3.30
N ILE A 506 -3.89 -15.09 -2.41
CA ILE A 506 -2.92 -16.13 -2.76
C ILE A 506 -3.22 -17.37 -1.94
N ARG A 507 -3.64 -18.44 -2.61
CA ARG A 507 -4.05 -19.69 -1.94
C ARG A 507 -3.15 -20.82 -2.35
N VAL A 508 -2.69 -21.58 -1.36
CA VAL A 508 -1.88 -22.80 -1.54
C VAL A 508 -2.61 -23.97 -0.88
N PRO A 509 -2.44 -25.21 -1.38
CA PRO A 509 -2.95 -26.38 -0.69
C PRO A 509 -2.27 -26.52 0.68
N VAL A 510 -3.04 -26.93 1.69
CA VAL A 510 -2.54 -27.24 3.03
C VAL A 510 -3.04 -28.63 3.40
N ASP A 511 -2.13 -29.58 3.34
CA ASP A 511 -2.31 -30.99 3.69
C ASP A 511 -1.10 -31.49 4.52
N ASP A 512 -1.11 -32.76 4.93
CA ASP A 512 -0.08 -33.36 5.77
C ASP A 512 1.33 -33.34 5.13
N SER A 513 1.43 -33.16 3.81
CA SER A 513 2.70 -33.10 3.08
C SER A 513 3.23 -31.67 2.89
N THR A 514 2.42 -30.67 3.25
CA THR A 514 2.71 -29.26 2.99
C THR A 514 3.79 -28.74 3.93
N ASN A 515 4.78 -28.03 3.37
CA ASN A 515 5.78 -27.35 4.18
C ASN A 515 5.15 -26.15 4.91
N MET A 516 4.79 -26.38 6.18
CA MET A 516 4.13 -25.36 7.01
C MET A 516 5.00 -24.12 7.27
N THR A 517 6.33 -24.23 7.22
CA THR A 517 7.21 -23.07 7.30
C THR A 517 6.97 -22.13 6.12
N ASN A 518 6.92 -22.66 4.89
CA ASN A 518 6.62 -21.85 3.71
C ASN A 518 5.22 -21.23 3.78
N VAL A 519 4.23 -21.96 4.30
CA VAL A 519 2.86 -21.45 4.49
C VAL A 519 2.85 -20.27 5.47
N ARG A 520 3.57 -20.36 6.59
CA ARG A 520 3.66 -19.27 7.56
C ARG A 520 4.42 -18.07 7.02
N LEU A 521 5.53 -18.30 6.31
CA LEU A 521 6.26 -17.23 5.62
C LEU A 521 5.37 -16.51 4.59
N LEU A 522 4.57 -17.26 3.82
CA LEU A 522 3.64 -16.69 2.84
C LEU A 522 2.61 -15.76 3.51
N TYR A 523 1.87 -16.25 4.49
CA TYR A 523 0.78 -15.46 5.09
C TYR A 523 1.30 -14.36 6.02
N SER A 524 2.45 -14.56 6.68
CA SER A 524 3.08 -13.51 7.49
C SER A 524 3.63 -12.39 6.61
N SER A 525 4.28 -12.70 5.48
CA SER A 525 4.71 -11.64 4.56
C SER A 525 3.52 -10.88 3.95
N LEU A 526 2.42 -11.56 3.62
CA LEU A 526 1.19 -10.87 3.22
C LEU A 526 0.66 -9.95 4.33
N TYR A 527 0.77 -10.35 5.60
CA TYR A 527 0.38 -9.51 6.74
C TYR A 527 1.24 -8.24 6.82
N PHE A 528 2.56 -8.37 6.90
CA PHE A 528 3.47 -7.23 7.08
C PHE A 528 3.43 -6.24 5.91
N THR A 529 3.38 -6.74 4.67
CA THR A 529 3.25 -5.88 3.48
C THR A 529 1.92 -5.11 3.45
N HIS A 530 0.89 -5.47 4.22
CA HIS A 530 -0.38 -4.72 4.24
C HIS A 530 -0.59 -3.91 5.53
N LEU A 531 0.46 -3.71 6.34
CA LEU A 531 0.40 -2.77 7.46
C LEU A 531 0.58 -1.31 7.00
N MET A 532 1.35 -1.09 5.92
CA MET A 532 1.67 0.24 5.40
C MET A 532 1.58 0.27 3.85
N PRO A 533 1.29 1.43 3.24
CA PRO A 533 0.93 2.72 3.85
C PRO A 533 -0.47 2.72 4.49
N SER A 534 -0.86 3.81 5.15
CA SER A 534 -2.18 3.92 5.80
C SER A 534 -3.21 4.59 4.89
N ASP A 535 -4.39 3.99 4.77
CA ASP A 535 -5.55 4.59 4.10
C ASP A 535 -6.13 5.69 4.99
N ARG A 536 -5.84 6.95 4.66
CA ARG A 536 -6.32 8.16 5.34
C ARG A 536 -7.55 8.74 4.66
N THR A 537 -8.33 7.95 3.92
CA THR A 537 -9.48 8.47 3.19
C THR A 537 -10.47 9.18 4.13
N GLY A 538 -10.65 10.48 3.89
CA GLY A 538 -11.48 11.36 4.69
C GLY A 538 -10.81 11.87 5.97
N GLU A 539 -9.54 11.53 6.25
CA GLU A 539 -8.74 11.98 7.40
C GLU A 539 -7.65 13.00 7.00
N ASN A 540 -7.74 13.65 5.85
CA ASN A 540 -6.80 14.72 5.49
C ASN A 540 -7.17 16.03 6.20
N PRO A 541 -6.30 16.58 7.08
CA PRO A 541 -6.58 17.83 7.79
C PRO A 541 -6.12 19.09 7.02
N LEU A 542 -5.29 18.93 5.99
CA LEU A 542 -4.60 20.03 5.32
C LEU A 542 -5.41 20.63 4.17
N TRP A 543 -6.17 19.81 3.45
CA TRP A 543 -7.06 20.26 2.37
C TRP A 543 -8.27 19.33 2.20
N ASP A 544 -9.33 19.86 1.58
CA ASP A 544 -10.52 19.11 1.21
C ASP A 544 -10.39 18.57 -0.22
N SER A 545 -10.39 17.25 -0.36
CA SER A 545 -10.34 16.55 -1.65
C SER A 545 -11.31 15.38 -1.69
N SER A 546 -11.88 15.14 -2.88
CA SER A 546 -12.68 13.94 -3.15
C SER A 546 -11.84 12.71 -3.51
N VAL A 547 -10.52 12.88 -3.59
CA VAL A 547 -9.57 11.81 -3.86
C VAL A 547 -9.28 11.04 -2.56
N PRO A 548 -9.15 9.70 -2.60
CA PRO A 548 -8.65 8.93 -1.46
C PRO A 548 -7.31 9.48 -0.97
N SER A 549 -7.19 9.73 0.32
CA SER A 549 -5.96 10.24 0.94
C SER A 549 -5.18 9.07 1.53
N TRP A 550 -3.86 9.11 1.38
CA TRP A 550 -2.92 8.11 1.85
C TRP A 550 -1.74 8.80 2.51
N ASP A 551 -1.19 8.16 3.54
CA ASP A 551 -0.03 8.66 4.28
C ASP A 551 0.80 7.47 4.80
N ASP A 552 1.91 7.75 5.49
CA ASP A 552 2.85 6.73 5.98
C ASP A 552 3.49 5.93 4.83
N PHE A 553 3.76 6.62 3.71
CA PHE A 553 4.68 6.16 2.69
C PHE A 553 6.10 6.37 3.23
N TYR A 554 6.51 5.54 4.19
CA TYR A 554 7.77 5.71 4.92
C TYR A 554 8.90 6.08 3.96
N THR A 555 9.17 5.21 2.98
CA THR A 555 9.96 5.58 1.80
C THR A 555 9.51 4.82 0.55
N MET A 556 9.39 5.52 -0.57
CA MET A 556 9.14 4.93 -1.89
C MET A 556 10.36 4.16 -2.38
N TRP A 557 11.57 4.59 -1.99
CA TRP A 557 12.87 3.98 -2.29
C TRP A 557 12.90 2.47 -2.00
N ASP A 558 12.18 2.02 -0.96
CA ASP A 558 12.04 0.59 -0.64
C ASP A 558 10.96 -0.09 -1.50
N ILE A 559 9.74 0.43 -1.40
CA ILE A 559 8.55 -0.27 -1.91
C ILE A 559 8.47 -0.27 -3.44
N PHE A 560 9.12 0.69 -4.12
CA PHE A 560 9.09 0.73 -5.58
C PHE A 560 9.69 -0.54 -6.18
N ARG A 561 10.68 -1.16 -5.53
CA ARG A 561 11.53 -2.22 -6.10
C ARG A 561 10.80 -3.51 -6.43
N CYS A 562 9.79 -3.87 -5.63
CA CYS A 562 8.96 -5.04 -5.94
C CYS A 562 7.56 -5.02 -5.31
N THR A 563 7.33 -4.21 -4.26
CA THR A 563 6.08 -4.17 -3.51
C THR A 563 4.94 -3.55 -4.31
N VAL A 564 5.17 -2.43 -5.00
CA VAL A 564 4.12 -1.78 -5.79
C VAL A 564 3.63 -2.64 -6.96
N SER A 565 4.52 -3.43 -7.56
CA SER A 565 4.16 -4.44 -8.57
C SER A 565 3.30 -5.56 -7.99
N LEU A 566 3.52 -5.96 -6.74
CA LEU A 566 2.66 -6.92 -6.04
C LEU A 566 1.27 -6.30 -5.81
N TYR A 567 1.20 -5.06 -5.32
CA TYR A 567 -0.08 -4.35 -5.16
C TYR A 567 -0.85 -4.22 -6.47
N HIS A 568 -0.18 -3.95 -7.58
CA HIS A 568 -0.83 -3.92 -8.89
C HIS A 568 -1.57 -5.23 -9.17
N ILE A 569 -0.95 -6.37 -8.88
CA ILE A 569 -1.51 -7.68 -9.20
C ILE A 569 -2.65 -8.05 -8.24
N ILE A 570 -2.40 -7.99 -6.93
CA ILE A 570 -3.33 -8.55 -5.92
C ILE A 570 -4.24 -7.51 -5.25
N GLN A 571 -3.87 -6.22 -5.30
CA GLN A 571 -4.60 -5.10 -4.69
C GLN A 571 -4.87 -3.93 -5.66
N PRO A 572 -5.29 -4.15 -6.92
CA PRO A 572 -5.34 -3.07 -7.92
C PRO A 572 -6.25 -1.90 -7.55
N LYS A 573 -7.30 -2.13 -6.76
CA LYS A 573 -8.19 -1.06 -6.30
C LYS A 573 -7.51 -0.15 -5.26
N TYR A 574 -6.83 -0.73 -4.27
CA TYR A 574 -6.07 0.04 -3.30
C TYR A 574 -4.91 0.76 -3.98
N TYR A 575 -4.20 0.06 -4.86
CA TYR A 575 -3.08 0.65 -5.59
C TYR A 575 -3.50 1.83 -6.48
N GLU A 576 -4.61 1.71 -7.21
CA GLU A 576 -5.18 2.84 -7.95
C GLU A 576 -5.46 4.05 -7.03
N SER A 577 -6.02 3.80 -5.84
CA SER A 577 -6.28 4.87 -4.88
C SER A 577 -5.02 5.48 -4.28
N MET A 578 -3.95 4.70 -4.07
CA MET A 578 -2.64 5.18 -3.63
C MET A 578 -2.02 6.10 -4.67
N ILE A 579 -2.01 5.70 -5.96
CA ILE A 579 -1.49 6.54 -7.05
C ILE A 579 -2.25 7.87 -7.11
N ARG A 580 -3.58 7.82 -7.01
CA ARG A 580 -4.39 9.06 -6.97
C ARG A 580 -4.06 9.92 -5.77
N GLY A 581 -3.84 9.33 -4.59
CA GLY A 581 -3.44 10.03 -3.38
C GLY A 581 -2.08 10.73 -3.50
N VAL A 582 -1.09 10.05 -4.09
CA VAL A 582 0.24 10.64 -4.38
C VAL A 582 0.13 11.84 -5.32
N VAL A 583 -0.69 11.73 -6.37
CA VAL A 583 -0.96 12.85 -7.29
C VAL A 583 -1.70 13.99 -6.58
N ASP A 584 -2.67 13.69 -5.70
CA ASP A 584 -3.40 14.69 -4.91
C ASP A 584 -2.45 15.46 -3.97
N ILE A 585 -1.49 14.78 -3.33
CA ILE A 585 -0.42 15.42 -2.54
C ILE A 585 0.38 16.39 -3.43
N TYR A 586 0.85 15.95 -4.60
CA TYR A 586 1.56 16.82 -5.54
C TYR A 586 0.75 18.07 -5.91
N THR A 587 -0.54 17.94 -6.21
CA THR A 587 -1.36 19.09 -6.64
C THR A 587 -1.52 20.16 -5.55
N HIS A 588 -1.34 19.81 -4.28
CA HIS A 588 -1.51 20.73 -3.15
C HIS A 588 -0.17 21.17 -2.53
N GLU A 589 0.82 20.28 -2.45
CA GLU A 589 2.11 20.54 -1.81
C GLU A 589 3.21 20.88 -2.84
N GLY A 590 3.01 20.54 -4.12
CA GLY A 590 3.85 20.97 -5.23
C GLY A 590 4.92 19.98 -5.66
N PHE A 591 5.19 18.91 -4.90
CA PHE A 591 6.08 17.80 -5.22
C PHE A 591 5.46 16.48 -4.77
N MET A 592 5.84 15.36 -5.39
CA MET A 592 5.46 14.04 -4.89
C MET A 592 6.32 13.65 -3.67
N PRO A 593 5.78 12.88 -2.72
CA PRO A 593 6.57 12.31 -1.64
C PRO A 593 7.49 11.21 -2.15
N ASP A 594 8.75 11.23 -1.70
CA ASP A 594 9.60 10.05 -1.69
C ASP A 594 9.46 9.34 -0.33
N GLY A 595 9.70 10.05 0.77
CA GLY A 595 9.24 9.67 2.11
C GLY A 595 8.12 10.57 2.62
N ARG A 596 7.14 10.02 3.34
CA ARG A 596 6.02 10.79 3.94
C ARG A 596 5.45 10.12 5.17
N SER A 597 5.26 10.91 6.22
CA SER A 597 4.51 10.52 7.41
C SER A 597 3.96 11.74 8.16
N GLY A 598 2.87 11.60 8.90
CA GLY A 598 2.26 12.70 9.67
C GLY A 598 1.88 13.91 8.82
N ASN A 599 1.33 13.68 7.62
CA ASN A 599 0.92 14.68 6.62
C ASN A 599 2.07 15.56 6.09
N TRP A 600 3.31 15.04 6.05
CA TRP A 600 4.46 15.82 5.61
C TRP A 600 5.45 15.00 4.79
N ASN A 601 5.84 15.51 3.62
CA ASN A 601 6.94 14.95 2.83
C ASN A 601 8.26 15.12 3.58
N GLY A 602 9.13 14.11 3.57
CA GLY A 602 10.43 14.19 4.21
C GLY A 602 11.51 13.42 3.48
N LEU A 603 12.43 12.87 4.26
CA LEU A 603 13.72 12.33 3.82
C LEU A 603 13.66 11.55 2.50
N THR A 604 14.34 12.08 1.49
CA THR A 604 14.57 11.47 0.16
C THR A 604 15.93 10.78 0.15
N GLN A 605 15.98 9.45 0.01
CA GLN A 605 17.23 8.69 0.13
C GLN A 605 18.04 8.64 -1.17
N GLY A 606 17.40 8.25 -2.26
CA GLY A 606 18.03 8.11 -3.57
C GLY A 606 17.59 9.22 -4.50
N GLY A 607 16.42 9.02 -5.11
CA GLY A 607 15.81 9.98 -6.03
C GLY A 607 14.33 10.17 -5.81
N SER A 608 13.61 10.57 -6.86
CA SER A 608 12.17 10.78 -6.80
C SER A 608 11.45 9.48 -7.15
N ASP A 609 11.42 8.51 -6.24
CA ASP A 609 11.02 7.14 -6.59
C ASP A 609 9.52 6.93 -6.73
N ALA A 610 8.72 7.93 -6.36
CA ALA A 610 7.34 8.05 -6.82
C ALA A 610 7.25 8.04 -8.37
N ASP A 611 8.26 8.54 -9.09
CA ASP A 611 8.35 8.44 -10.55
C ASP A 611 8.32 6.97 -11.00
N ASN A 612 9.11 6.12 -10.34
CA ASN A 612 9.22 4.69 -10.64
C ASN A 612 7.89 3.98 -10.37
N VAL A 613 7.23 4.33 -9.25
CA VAL A 613 5.91 3.81 -8.87
C VAL A 613 4.84 4.17 -9.90
N LEU A 614 4.78 5.43 -10.33
CA LEU A 614 3.83 5.89 -11.35
C LEU A 614 4.09 5.23 -12.70
N ALA A 615 5.36 5.13 -13.12
CA ALA A 615 5.70 4.47 -14.37
C ALA A 615 5.34 2.98 -14.36
N ASP A 616 5.57 2.27 -13.26
CA ASP A 616 5.19 0.87 -13.12
C ASP A 616 3.69 0.65 -13.28
N ALA A 617 2.88 1.45 -12.57
CA ALA A 617 1.43 1.47 -12.72
C ALA A 617 1.02 1.75 -14.18
N TYR A 618 1.69 2.71 -14.82
CA TYR A 618 1.37 3.11 -16.20
C TYR A 618 1.66 1.98 -17.21
N VAL A 619 2.88 1.44 -17.23
CA VAL A 619 3.28 0.46 -18.25
C VAL A 619 2.57 -0.88 -18.09
N LYS A 620 2.19 -1.24 -16.87
CA LYS A 620 1.38 -2.44 -16.58
C LYS A 620 -0.13 -2.23 -16.77
N GLY A 621 -0.55 -1.04 -17.19
CA GLY A 621 -1.91 -0.82 -17.68
C GLY A 621 -2.93 -0.39 -16.62
N LEU A 622 -2.49 0.07 -15.44
CA LEU A 622 -3.40 0.67 -14.45
C LEU A 622 -3.93 1.99 -15.02
N ARG A 623 -5.24 2.08 -15.26
CA ARG A 623 -5.86 3.28 -15.87
C ARG A 623 -6.88 3.94 -14.97
N GLY A 624 -7.82 3.17 -14.41
CA GLY A 624 -8.72 3.63 -13.34
C GLY A 624 -9.33 5.02 -13.53
N ASP A 625 -9.52 5.72 -12.42
CA ASP A 625 -9.81 7.16 -12.35
C ASP A 625 -8.52 8.00 -12.19
N ILE A 626 -7.36 7.50 -12.63
CA ILE A 626 -6.08 8.21 -12.54
C ILE A 626 -6.01 9.26 -13.65
N ASP A 627 -5.76 10.52 -13.28
CA ASP A 627 -5.43 11.56 -14.25
C ASP A 627 -3.96 11.45 -14.64
N TRP A 628 -3.69 10.71 -15.71
CA TRP A 628 -2.32 10.49 -16.19
C TRP A 628 -1.66 11.74 -16.75
N SER A 629 -2.42 12.77 -17.12
CA SER A 629 -1.84 14.05 -17.51
C SER A 629 -1.32 14.80 -16.29
N GLU A 630 -2.07 14.82 -15.19
CA GLU A 630 -1.63 15.41 -13.93
C GLU A 630 -0.50 14.59 -13.29
N ALA A 631 -0.61 13.26 -13.29
CA ALA A 631 0.44 12.37 -12.80
C ALA A 631 1.76 12.57 -13.55
N TYR A 632 1.71 12.71 -14.88
CA TYR A 632 2.90 13.00 -15.66
C TYR A 632 3.45 14.41 -15.38
N ALA A 633 2.59 15.41 -15.14
CA ALA A 633 3.03 16.75 -14.74
C ALA A 633 3.77 16.73 -13.38
N ALA A 634 3.35 15.85 -12.46
CA ALA A 634 4.04 15.60 -11.20
C ALA A 634 5.44 15.03 -11.41
N MET A 635 5.59 14.02 -12.27
CA MET A 635 6.91 13.47 -12.60
C MET A 635 7.82 14.51 -13.27
N VAL A 636 7.27 15.33 -14.19
CA VAL A 636 8.01 16.42 -14.83
C VAL A 636 8.46 17.48 -13.81
N LYS A 637 7.66 17.74 -12.76
CA LYS A 637 8.06 18.64 -11.68
C LYS A 637 9.34 18.15 -11.01
N ASP A 638 9.37 16.88 -10.60
CA ASP A 638 10.51 16.27 -9.90
C ASP A 638 11.77 16.25 -10.78
N ALA A 639 11.60 16.08 -12.10
CA ALA A 639 12.69 15.98 -13.06
C ALA A 639 13.22 17.32 -13.61
N GLU A 640 12.52 18.43 -13.42
CA GLU A 640 12.85 19.73 -14.03
C GLU A 640 12.92 20.91 -13.06
N VAL A 641 12.32 20.80 -11.87
CA VAL A 641 12.30 21.91 -10.91
C VAL A 641 13.16 21.57 -9.70
N ILE A 642 14.24 22.34 -9.52
CA ILE A 642 15.15 22.19 -8.39
C ILE A 642 14.36 22.45 -7.09
N PRO A 643 14.25 21.48 -6.18
CA PRO A 643 13.57 21.67 -4.90
C PRO A 643 14.39 22.62 -4.01
N TYR A 644 13.72 23.23 -3.03
CA TYR A 644 14.39 24.09 -2.06
C TYR A 644 15.37 23.27 -1.21
N ASN A 645 16.63 23.71 -1.12
CA ASN A 645 17.61 23.10 -0.22
C ASN A 645 17.19 23.33 1.23
N THR A 646 16.89 22.25 1.94
CA THR A 646 16.41 22.28 3.33
C THR A 646 17.50 22.58 4.35
N PHE A 647 18.77 22.55 3.94
CA PHE A 647 19.95 22.66 4.82
C PHE A 647 19.86 21.68 6.00
N ASP A 648 19.38 20.47 5.71
CA ASP A 648 19.23 19.42 6.69
C ASP A 648 20.61 19.04 7.26
N PRO A 649 20.77 18.91 8.59
CA PRO A 649 22.04 18.52 9.19
C PRO A 649 22.60 17.19 8.66
N THR A 650 21.74 16.30 8.15
CA THR A 650 22.14 15.02 7.54
C THR A 650 22.68 15.20 6.11
N ASP A 651 22.18 16.18 5.36
CA ASP A 651 22.65 16.52 4.01
C ASP A 651 22.48 18.02 3.73
N LEU A 652 23.58 18.77 3.85
CA LEU A 652 23.61 20.21 3.61
C LEU A 652 23.63 20.57 2.10
N THR A 653 23.79 19.58 1.22
CA THR A 653 24.09 19.84 -0.20
C THR A 653 22.85 20.04 -1.07
N GLY A 654 21.68 19.55 -0.64
CA GLY A 654 20.45 19.63 -1.42
C GLY A 654 19.20 19.46 -0.57
N SER A 655 18.04 19.42 -1.23
CA SER A 655 16.79 19.11 -0.53
C SER A 655 16.80 17.67 -0.03
N THR A 656 16.40 17.47 1.23
CA THR A 656 16.06 16.16 1.79
C THR A 656 14.56 15.95 1.89
N LYS A 657 13.73 16.95 1.63
CA LYS A 657 12.27 16.88 1.87
C LYS A 657 11.49 16.28 0.70
N GLU A 658 11.87 16.61 -0.53
CA GLU A 658 11.11 16.25 -1.73
C GLU A 658 11.90 16.50 -3.01
N GLY A 659 11.48 15.83 -4.09
CA GLY A 659 12.09 15.95 -5.41
C GLY A 659 13.56 15.52 -5.45
N ARG A 660 14.24 15.89 -6.54
CA ARG A 660 15.65 15.52 -6.76
C ARG A 660 16.59 16.54 -6.12
N GLY A 661 17.06 16.26 -4.90
CA GLY A 661 17.90 17.18 -4.12
C GLY A 661 19.16 17.67 -4.83
N ALA A 662 19.77 16.86 -5.71
CA ALA A 662 20.97 17.20 -6.48
C ALA A 662 20.67 17.55 -7.96
N LEU A 663 19.43 17.94 -8.29
CA LEU A 663 18.98 18.14 -9.68
C LEU A 663 19.80 19.17 -10.47
N GLY A 664 20.40 20.16 -9.80
CA GLY A 664 21.25 21.16 -10.45
C GLY A 664 22.41 20.53 -11.22
N ASP A 665 23.15 19.61 -10.60
CA ASP A 665 24.23 18.88 -11.24
C ASP A 665 23.71 17.94 -12.33
N TRP A 666 22.57 17.27 -12.09
CA TRP A 666 21.96 16.38 -13.09
C TRP A 666 21.62 17.11 -14.38
N LEU A 667 21.02 18.31 -14.29
CA LEU A 667 20.65 19.12 -15.46
C LEU A 667 21.87 19.76 -16.14
N GLU A 668 22.90 20.16 -15.39
CA GLU A 668 24.12 20.80 -15.91
C GLU A 668 25.10 19.79 -16.54
N LEU A 669 25.34 18.68 -15.85
CA LEU A 669 26.43 17.74 -16.11
C LEU A 669 25.97 16.38 -16.66
N GLY A 670 24.71 16.01 -16.46
CA GLY A 670 24.19 14.67 -16.77
C GLY A 670 24.55 13.60 -15.71
N TYR A 671 25.20 13.98 -14.61
CA TYR A 671 25.54 13.14 -13.47
C TYR A 671 25.69 13.99 -12.20
N ILE A 672 25.71 13.36 -11.03
CA ILE A 672 25.90 14.07 -9.76
C ILE A 672 27.39 14.10 -9.39
N SER A 673 27.93 15.29 -9.13
CA SER A 673 29.35 15.44 -8.84
C SER A 673 29.69 15.31 -7.35
N VAL A 674 30.84 14.69 -7.05
CA VAL A 674 31.27 14.39 -5.67
C VAL A 674 31.77 15.61 -4.89
N ASP A 675 32.20 16.68 -5.58
CA ASP A 675 32.65 17.94 -4.96
C ASP A 675 31.51 18.89 -4.59
N ARG A 676 30.32 18.70 -5.15
CA ARG A 676 29.16 19.55 -4.89
C ARG A 676 28.07 18.88 -4.08
N ASN A 677 27.91 17.56 -4.22
CA ASN A 677 26.77 16.83 -3.70
C ASN A 677 27.18 15.53 -2.99
N SER A 678 26.42 15.19 -1.94
CA SER A 678 26.46 13.87 -1.32
C SER A 678 25.76 12.81 -2.19
N ARG A 679 25.99 11.54 -1.88
CA ARG A 679 25.36 10.36 -2.51
C ARG A 679 25.50 10.36 -4.04
N SER A 680 26.61 10.90 -4.53
CA SER A 680 26.82 11.19 -5.95
C SER A 680 26.67 9.97 -6.87
N LEU A 681 27.13 8.78 -6.45
CA LEU A 681 26.97 7.56 -7.24
C LEU A 681 25.52 7.06 -7.22
N SER A 682 24.96 6.85 -6.02
CA SER A 682 23.61 6.30 -5.89
C SER A 682 22.56 7.22 -6.51
N ARG A 683 22.64 8.54 -6.27
CA ARG A 683 21.74 9.52 -6.91
C ARG A 683 21.85 9.51 -8.43
N THR A 684 23.06 9.37 -8.99
CA THR A 684 23.24 9.29 -10.45
C THR A 684 22.54 8.07 -11.04
N VAL A 685 22.61 6.92 -10.35
CA VAL A 685 21.94 5.68 -10.76
C VAL A 685 20.42 5.80 -10.61
N GLU A 686 19.93 6.27 -9.48
CA GLU A 686 18.49 6.40 -9.22
C GLU A 686 17.86 7.45 -10.16
N TYR A 687 18.50 8.61 -10.40
CA TYR A 687 17.98 9.64 -11.31
C TYR A 687 17.94 9.16 -12.76
N SER A 688 18.88 8.28 -13.14
CA SER A 688 18.86 7.61 -14.44
C SER A 688 17.61 6.74 -14.59
N LEU A 689 17.26 5.97 -13.57
CA LEU A 689 16.03 5.16 -13.54
C LEU A 689 14.77 6.05 -13.50
N ASN A 690 14.78 7.12 -12.70
CA ASN A 690 13.64 8.05 -12.64
C ASN A 690 13.40 8.72 -14.01
N ASP A 691 14.44 9.13 -14.75
CA ASP A 691 14.26 9.64 -16.12
C ASP A 691 13.81 8.56 -17.11
N PHE A 692 14.25 7.30 -16.95
CA PHE A 692 13.68 6.19 -17.71
C PHE A 692 12.17 6.04 -17.41
N ALA A 693 11.77 6.13 -16.15
CA ALA A 693 10.37 6.08 -15.72
C ALA A 693 9.53 7.19 -16.38
N LEU A 694 10.04 8.43 -16.41
CA LEU A 694 9.41 9.53 -17.16
C LEU A 694 9.26 9.21 -18.65
N SER A 695 10.30 8.63 -19.28
CA SER A 695 10.26 8.28 -20.70
C SER A 695 9.13 7.28 -21.01
N GLN A 696 8.86 6.32 -20.11
CA GLN A 696 7.81 5.32 -20.27
C GLN A 696 6.41 5.93 -20.24
N VAL A 697 6.17 6.86 -19.31
CA VAL A 697 4.88 7.56 -19.22
C VAL A 697 4.71 8.58 -20.35
N ALA A 698 5.77 9.33 -20.66
CA ALA A 698 5.82 10.29 -21.76
C ALA A 698 5.43 9.64 -23.09
N ALA A 699 5.90 8.42 -23.36
CA ALA A 699 5.61 7.68 -24.59
C ALA A 699 4.11 7.59 -24.94
N GLY A 700 3.22 7.61 -23.94
CA GLY A 700 1.78 7.62 -24.18
C GLY A 700 1.04 8.89 -23.76
N VAL A 701 1.56 9.68 -22.82
CA VAL A 701 0.90 10.91 -22.32
C VAL A 701 1.38 12.15 -23.06
N LYS A 702 2.69 12.25 -23.33
CA LYS A 702 3.33 13.41 -24.00
C LYS A 702 4.54 12.96 -24.83
N PRO A 703 4.33 12.33 -26.00
CA PRO A 703 5.37 11.60 -26.73
C PRO A 703 6.57 12.44 -27.16
N GLU A 704 6.41 13.75 -27.33
CA GLU A 704 7.50 14.69 -27.66
C GLU A 704 8.60 14.75 -26.60
N ASP A 705 8.29 14.41 -25.34
CA ASP A 705 9.25 14.42 -24.23
C ASP A 705 9.98 13.07 -24.08
N GLN A 706 9.48 12.00 -24.72
CA GLN A 706 10.00 10.63 -24.52
C GLN A 706 11.51 10.54 -24.78
N LEU A 707 11.97 11.04 -25.93
CA LEU A 707 13.38 10.92 -26.32
C LEU A 707 14.30 11.75 -25.41
N LYS A 708 13.83 12.88 -24.88
CA LYS A 708 14.58 13.72 -23.94
C LYS A 708 14.92 12.91 -22.68
N TYR A 709 13.91 12.29 -22.08
CA TYR A 709 14.07 11.54 -20.84
C TYR A 709 14.76 10.18 -21.06
N LEU A 710 14.52 9.53 -22.20
CA LEU A 710 15.27 8.32 -22.57
C LEU A 710 16.78 8.61 -22.71
N ASN A 711 17.16 9.70 -23.37
CA ASN A 711 18.57 10.10 -23.47
C ASN A 711 19.17 10.40 -22.07
N ARG A 712 18.47 11.18 -21.23
CA ARG A 712 18.94 11.47 -19.87
C ARG A 712 19.06 10.22 -18.99
N SER A 713 18.25 9.20 -19.21
CA SER A 713 18.32 7.93 -18.48
C SER A 713 19.63 7.16 -18.66
N ALA A 714 20.44 7.53 -19.66
CA ALA A 714 21.78 6.98 -19.87
C ALA A 714 22.88 7.74 -19.10
N GLY A 715 22.51 8.72 -18.27
CA GLY A 715 23.46 9.54 -17.49
C GLY A 715 24.37 8.75 -16.56
N TRP A 716 23.95 7.56 -16.08
CA TRP A 716 24.81 6.65 -15.32
C TRP A 716 26.10 6.27 -16.06
N GLN A 717 26.09 6.24 -17.39
CA GLN A 717 27.26 5.92 -18.21
C GLN A 717 28.37 6.98 -18.06
N HIS A 718 28.03 8.23 -17.71
CA HIS A 718 29.02 9.29 -17.53
C HIS A 718 29.97 9.06 -16.36
N ILE A 719 29.55 8.28 -15.36
CA ILE A 719 30.36 7.98 -14.17
C ILE A 719 30.87 6.53 -14.17
N TRP A 720 30.71 5.81 -15.28
CA TRP A 720 31.35 4.51 -15.44
C TRP A 720 32.81 4.69 -15.84
N ASP A 721 33.71 4.20 -15.00
CA ASP A 721 35.14 4.21 -15.25
C ASP A 721 35.64 2.79 -15.57
N HIS A 722 36.06 2.58 -16.82
CA HIS A 722 36.58 1.30 -17.31
C HIS A 722 37.91 0.87 -16.68
N ASP A 723 38.67 1.80 -16.07
CA ASP A 723 40.01 1.56 -15.54
C ASP A 723 40.02 1.26 -14.04
N VAL A 724 38.95 1.61 -13.31
CA VAL A 724 38.81 1.21 -11.90
C VAL A 724 38.79 -0.31 -11.81
N SER A 725 39.59 -0.87 -10.90
CA SER A 725 39.69 -2.31 -10.71
C SER A 725 39.40 -2.72 -9.27
N SER A 726 38.72 -3.86 -9.10
CA SER A 726 38.43 -4.48 -7.81
C SER A 726 38.14 -5.97 -8.00
N LEU A 727 38.66 -6.82 -7.11
CA LEU A 727 38.52 -8.28 -7.13
C LEU A 727 38.79 -8.93 -8.52
N ASN A 728 39.83 -8.48 -9.22
CA ASN A 728 40.22 -8.91 -10.57
C ASN A 728 39.26 -8.52 -11.71
N PHE A 729 38.30 -7.63 -11.46
CA PHE A 729 37.47 -7.02 -12.49
C PHE A 729 37.89 -5.58 -12.74
N THR A 730 37.64 -5.08 -13.94
CA THR A 730 37.75 -3.66 -14.29
C THR A 730 36.38 -3.11 -14.68
N GLY A 731 36.18 -1.79 -14.61
CA GLY A 731 34.91 -1.15 -14.92
C GLY A 731 33.99 -1.05 -13.72
N PHE A 732 33.82 0.12 -13.14
CA PHE A 732 32.90 0.36 -12.03
C PHE A 732 32.28 1.76 -12.16
N LEU A 733 31.13 1.97 -11.52
CA LEU A 733 30.73 3.33 -11.17
C LEU A 733 31.85 3.96 -10.32
N ALA A 734 32.18 5.23 -10.56
CA ALA A 734 33.25 5.91 -9.84
C ALA A 734 32.90 7.39 -9.62
N PRO A 735 33.32 7.98 -8.48
CA PRO A 735 32.98 9.36 -8.18
C PRO A 735 33.68 10.29 -9.15
N LYS A 736 32.93 11.28 -9.65
CA LYS A 736 33.39 12.21 -10.68
C LYS A 736 33.18 13.64 -10.21
N PHE A 737 34.18 14.48 -10.43
CA PHE A 737 34.12 15.90 -10.11
C PHE A 737 33.28 16.67 -11.12
N SER A 738 32.82 17.86 -10.72
CA SER A 738 32.06 18.77 -11.57
C SER A 738 32.86 19.27 -12.79
N ASN A 739 34.19 19.17 -12.75
CA ASN A 739 35.08 19.49 -13.87
C ASN A 739 35.23 18.36 -14.91
N GLY A 740 34.57 17.21 -14.71
CA GLY A 740 34.61 16.05 -15.61
C GLY A 740 35.70 15.00 -15.31
N THR A 741 36.56 15.22 -14.32
CA THR A 741 37.62 14.25 -13.93
C THR A 741 37.14 13.28 -12.86
N PHE A 742 37.59 12.02 -12.90
CA PHE A 742 37.30 11.03 -11.85
C PHE A 742 38.12 11.29 -10.57
N ASN A 743 37.53 10.97 -9.42
CA ASN A 743 38.17 11.07 -8.11
C ASN A 743 38.59 9.70 -7.59
N TYR A 744 39.88 9.37 -7.70
CA TYR A 744 40.41 8.10 -7.18
C TYR A 744 40.90 8.18 -5.73
N THR A 745 40.87 9.36 -5.12
CA THR A 745 41.49 9.57 -3.81
C THR A 745 40.71 8.83 -2.73
N GLY A 746 41.30 7.76 -2.20
CA GLY A 746 40.65 6.93 -1.18
C GLY A 746 39.45 6.13 -1.69
N TYR A 747 39.29 6.00 -3.01
CA TYR A 747 38.18 5.27 -3.62
C TYR A 747 38.53 3.79 -3.78
N ASP A 748 37.68 2.93 -3.23
CA ASP A 748 37.69 1.48 -3.43
C ASP A 748 36.23 1.03 -3.56
N PRO A 749 35.83 0.35 -4.66
CA PRO A 749 34.46 -0.13 -4.84
C PRO A 749 33.92 -1.05 -3.74
N LEU A 750 34.78 -1.57 -2.86
CA LEU A 750 34.40 -2.40 -1.70
C LEU A 750 33.97 -1.59 -0.46
N TYR A 751 34.06 -0.26 -0.51
CA TYR A 751 33.76 0.63 0.62
C TYR A 751 32.86 1.78 0.19
N CYS A 752 31.92 2.15 1.06
CA CYS A 752 31.13 3.38 0.95
C CYS A 752 31.39 4.36 2.10
N GLY A 753 32.43 4.13 2.88
CA GLY A 753 32.75 4.93 4.07
C GLY A 753 31.71 4.70 5.16
N ASN A 754 30.99 5.75 5.52
CA ASN A 754 29.85 5.70 6.45
C ASN A 754 28.54 5.25 5.80
N CYS A 755 28.51 5.10 4.46
CA CYS A 755 27.40 4.49 3.69
C CYS A 755 26.03 5.12 3.94
N GLU A 756 26.00 6.42 4.24
CA GLU A 756 24.79 7.10 4.68
C GLU A 756 24.67 8.48 4.03
N TRP A 757 23.86 9.38 4.58
CA TRP A 757 23.51 10.69 3.99
C TRP A 757 24.67 11.47 3.35
N SER A 758 25.87 11.47 3.96
CA SER A 758 27.04 12.22 3.48
C SER A 758 28.00 11.41 2.58
N ALA A 759 27.78 10.10 2.42
CA ALA A 759 28.68 9.21 1.69
C ALA A 759 28.52 9.36 0.16
N ILE A 760 29.37 8.69 -0.62
CA ILE A 760 29.26 8.68 -2.09
C ILE A 760 28.11 7.80 -2.60
N THR A 761 27.69 6.81 -1.82
CA THR A 761 26.54 5.94 -2.05
C THR A 761 25.73 5.85 -0.76
N TYR A 762 24.43 5.63 -0.90
CA TYR A 762 23.50 5.46 0.21
C TYR A 762 23.27 3.97 0.48
N GLU A 763 23.58 3.52 1.70
CA GLU A 763 23.39 2.17 2.28
C GLU A 763 23.93 0.95 1.51
N GLY A 764 24.56 1.12 0.36
CA GLY A 764 25.21 0.06 -0.41
C GLY A 764 26.58 0.49 -0.93
N ILE A 765 27.47 -0.48 -1.17
CA ILE A 765 28.80 -0.21 -1.73
C ILE A 765 28.72 0.01 -3.25
N PRO A 766 29.73 0.67 -3.86
CA PRO A 766 29.77 0.86 -5.32
C PRO A 766 29.73 -0.46 -6.13
N TRP A 767 30.21 -1.56 -5.56
CA TRP A 767 30.05 -2.90 -6.13
C TRP A 767 28.58 -3.30 -6.32
N GLU A 768 27.73 -3.08 -5.31
CA GLU A 768 26.28 -3.32 -5.37
C GLU A 768 25.63 -2.39 -6.39
N TYR A 769 25.83 -1.07 -6.25
CA TYR A 769 25.24 -0.07 -7.13
C TYR A 769 25.63 -0.22 -8.61
N SER A 770 26.78 -0.81 -8.91
CA SER A 770 27.18 -1.12 -10.29
C SER A 770 26.27 -2.14 -10.98
N PHE A 771 25.36 -2.80 -10.25
CA PHE A 771 24.36 -3.71 -10.80
C PHE A 771 22.93 -3.13 -10.83
N VAL A 772 22.71 -1.93 -10.30
CA VAL A 772 21.37 -1.31 -10.12
C VAL A 772 20.96 -0.47 -11.34
N ILE A 773 21.10 -1.03 -12.55
CA ILE A 773 20.72 -0.35 -13.82
C ILE A 773 19.68 -1.21 -14.56
N PRO A 774 18.48 -1.43 -14.00
CA PRO A 774 17.52 -2.41 -14.52
C PRO A 774 16.94 -2.04 -15.89
N HIS A 775 16.98 -0.75 -16.28
CA HIS A 775 16.48 -0.26 -17.56
C HIS A 775 17.45 -0.48 -18.72
N ASP A 776 18.75 -0.60 -18.46
CA ASP A 776 19.80 -0.69 -19.49
C ASP A 776 20.81 -1.83 -19.24
N MET A 777 20.29 -3.04 -19.04
CA MET A 777 21.12 -4.24 -18.84
C MET A 777 22.04 -4.55 -20.02
N LYS A 778 21.62 -4.21 -21.25
CA LYS A 778 22.42 -4.41 -22.45
C LYS A 778 23.74 -3.63 -22.38
N THR A 779 23.69 -2.30 -22.17
CA THR A 779 24.92 -1.51 -22.06
C THR A 779 25.74 -1.92 -20.84
N LEU A 780 25.07 -2.24 -19.72
CA LEU A 780 25.77 -2.68 -18.51
C LEU A 780 26.61 -3.94 -18.75
N ILE A 781 26.03 -4.96 -19.41
CA ILE A 781 26.75 -6.19 -19.76
C ILE A 781 27.92 -5.90 -20.70
N GLU A 782 27.74 -5.00 -21.68
CA GLU A 782 28.81 -4.57 -22.58
C GLU A 782 29.95 -3.88 -21.81
N PHE A 783 29.63 -2.96 -20.91
CA PHE A 783 30.58 -2.21 -20.08
C PHE A 783 31.33 -3.09 -19.08
N MET A 784 30.70 -4.15 -18.58
CA MET A 784 31.34 -5.17 -17.73
C MET A 784 32.18 -6.18 -18.52
N GLY A 785 32.27 -6.07 -19.85
CA GLY A 785 33.13 -6.94 -20.66
C GLY A 785 32.43 -8.18 -21.24
N GLY A 786 31.12 -8.12 -21.42
CA GLY A 786 30.30 -9.15 -22.06
C GLY A 786 29.83 -10.29 -21.13
N ASN A 787 29.01 -11.18 -21.66
CA ASN A 787 28.25 -12.18 -20.88
C ASN A 787 29.12 -13.03 -19.93
N SER A 788 30.29 -13.51 -20.38
CA SER A 788 31.15 -14.37 -19.56
C SER A 788 31.72 -13.62 -18.36
N THR A 789 32.19 -12.39 -18.57
CA THR A 789 32.73 -11.55 -17.49
C THR A 789 31.62 -11.15 -16.54
N PHE A 790 30.47 -10.74 -17.07
CA PHE A 790 29.27 -10.44 -16.30
C PHE A 790 28.83 -11.61 -15.41
N GLU A 791 28.79 -12.84 -15.95
CA GLU A 791 28.48 -14.05 -15.18
C GLU A 791 29.46 -14.25 -14.02
N SER A 792 30.77 -14.20 -14.29
CA SER A 792 31.80 -14.39 -13.26
C SER A 792 31.80 -13.29 -12.19
N ARG A 793 31.45 -12.06 -12.59
CA ARG A 793 31.34 -10.91 -11.70
C ARG A 793 30.12 -11.03 -10.80
N LEU A 794 28.98 -11.47 -11.35
CA LEU A 794 27.81 -11.84 -10.54
C LEU A 794 28.10 -13.02 -9.61
N ASP A 795 28.79 -14.07 -10.07
CA ASP A 795 29.16 -15.21 -9.21
C ASP A 795 29.97 -14.73 -7.99
N THR A 796 30.83 -13.72 -8.19
CA THR A 796 31.65 -13.10 -7.13
C THR A 796 30.81 -12.41 -6.06
N MET A 797 29.66 -11.81 -6.43
CA MET A 797 28.77 -11.13 -5.48
C MET A 797 28.31 -12.04 -4.33
N PHE A 798 28.18 -13.35 -4.61
CA PHE A 798 27.64 -14.35 -3.68
C PHE A 798 28.73 -15.14 -2.93
N VAL A 799 30.02 -14.78 -3.07
CA VAL A 799 31.11 -15.48 -2.36
C VAL A 799 31.22 -14.98 -0.92
N PRO A 800 31.08 -15.85 0.10
CA PRO A 800 31.19 -15.45 1.49
C PRO A 800 32.58 -14.90 1.86
N GLY A 801 32.62 -13.94 2.79
CA GLY A 801 33.85 -13.32 3.29
C GLY A 801 34.46 -12.23 2.40
N LEU A 802 33.78 -11.86 1.31
CA LEU A 802 34.23 -10.78 0.43
C LEU A 802 33.76 -9.39 0.88
N ALA A 803 32.66 -9.29 1.63
CA ALA A 803 32.23 -8.03 2.23
C ALA A 803 33.35 -7.43 3.07
N LYS A 804 33.65 -6.15 2.84
CA LYS A 804 34.60 -5.35 3.64
C LYS A 804 33.91 -4.27 4.45
N GLN A 805 32.81 -3.75 3.92
CA GLN A 805 31.93 -2.83 4.61
C GLN A 805 31.05 -3.58 5.61
N ASN A 806 30.85 -3.00 6.80
CA ASN A 806 29.81 -3.42 7.73
C ASN A 806 28.64 -2.44 7.60
N LEU A 807 27.46 -2.95 7.24
CA LEU A 807 26.22 -2.18 7.09
C LEU A 807 25.35 -2.19 8.36
N GLY A 808 25.89 -2.66 9.49
CA GLY A 808 25.20 -2.62 10.78
C GLY A 808 23.92 -3.45 10.79
N ALA A 809 22.81 -2.83 11.24
CA ALA A 809 21.49 -3.45 11.28
C ALA A 809 21.03 -3.96 9.90
N ASN A 810 21.33 -3.21 8.84
CA ASN A 810 20.97 -3.54 7.45
C ASN A 810 21.90 -4.62 6.86
N GLY A 811 22.94 -5.05 7.60
CA GLY A 811 23.90 -6.07 7.18
C GLY A 811 23.61 -7.47 7.71
N ALA A 812 22.85 -7.63 8.81
CA ALA A 812 22.37 -8.92 9.32
C ALA A 812 23.42 -10.07 9.44
N GLY A 813 24.71 -9.74 9.56
CA GLY A 813 25.81 -10.71 9.55
C GLY A 813 26.13 -11.33 8.18
N ILE A 814 25.60 -10.76 7.09
CA ILE A 814 25.87 -11.15 5.71
C ILE A 814 27.31 -10.78 5.36
N THR A 815 28.06 -11.75 4.81
CA THR A 815 29.50 -11.59 4.50
C THR A 815 29.80 -11.63 3.00
N THR A 816 28.77 -11.77 2.17
CA THR A 816 28.81 -11.65 0.71
C THR A 816 28.77 -10.18 0.31
N LEU A 817 29.21 -9.84 -0.90
CA LEU A 817 29.02 -8.46 -1.40
C LEU A 817 27.54 -8.18 -1.63
N MET A 818 26.80 -9.18 -2.11
CA MET A 818 25.35 -9.09 -2.20
C MET A 818 24.74 -9.14 -0.81
N ASN A 819 23.90 -8.17 -0.48
CA ASN A 819 23.22 -8.04 0.79
C ASN A 819 21.70 -8.07 0.60
N ILE A 820 21.07 -9.22 0.86
CA ILE A 820 19.60 -9.33 0.78
C ILE A 820 18.86 -8.56 1.88
N GLY A 821 19.58 -8.13 2.93
CA GLY A 821 19.07 -7.25 3.97
C GLY A 821 18.97 -5.78 3.56
N ASN A 822 19.28 -5.46 2.30
CA ASN A 822 19.12 -4.11 1.76
C ASN A 822 18.58 -4.12 0.32
N GLU A 823 17.79 -3.10 0.04
CA GLU A 823 16.94 -2.86 -1.11
C GLU A 823 17.66 -2.78 -2.47
N PRO A 824 18.83 -2.10 -2.61
CA PRO A 824 19.56 -2.01 -3.88
C PRO A 824 19.78 -3.36 -4.56
N ASP A 825 19.94 -4.40 -3.74
CA ASP A 825 20.34 -5.73 -4.18
C ASP A 825 19.18 -6.70 -4.47
N PHE A 826 17.94 -6.27 -4.30
CA PHE A 826 16.76 -7.14 -4.47
C PHE A 826 16.70 -7.81 -5.85
N MET A 827 17.13 -7.10 -6.91
CA MET A 827 17.16 -7.63 -8.28
C MET A 827 18.49 -8.33 -8.64
N THR A 828 19.57 -8.13 -7.90
CA THR A 828 20.91 -8.70 -8.15
C THR A 828 20.91 -10.21 -8.43
N PRO A 829 20.23 -11.09 -7.65
CA PRO A 829 20.24 -12.52 -7.92
C PRO A 829 19.49 -12.91 -9.20
N TYR A 830 18.67 -12.01 -9.74
CA TYR A 830 17.92 -12.21 -10.98
C TYR A 830 18.69 -11.84 -12.23
N LEU A 831 19.83 -11.16 -12.12
CA LEU A 831 20.52 -10.61 -13.29
C LEU A 831 21.09 -11.67 -14.26
N TYR A 832 21.23 -12.93 -13.82
CA TYR A 832 21.55 -14.07 -14.71
C TYR A 832 20.50 -14.30 -15.82
N HIS A 833 19.27 -13.80 -15.66
CA HIS A 833 18.23 -13.88 -16.70
C HIS A 833 18.65 -13.18 -17.99
N TYR A 834 19.39 -12.08 -17.89
CA TYR A 834 19.86 -11.26 -19.02
C TYR A 834 21.00 -11.91 -19.83
N ILE A 835 21.48 -13.08 -19.40
CA ILE A 835 22.45 -13.91 -20.12
C ILE A 835 21.98 -15.36 -20.30
N ASN A 836 20.68 -15.63 -20.18
CA ASN A 836 20.08 -16.98 -20.29
C ASN A 836 20.73 -18.01 -19.35
N LYS A 837 20.85 -17.65 -18.06
CA LYS A 837 21.38 -18.48 -16.98
C LYS A 837 20.40 -18.56 -15.81
N GLN A 838 19.10 -18.71 -16.08
CA GLN A 838 18.02 -18.68 -15.09
C GLN A 838 18.21 -19.69 -13.95
N ALA A 839 18.77 -20.87 -14.23
CA ALA A 839 19.08 -21.86 -13.20
C ALA A 839 20.01 -21.32 -12.09
N LYS A 840 20.94 -20.40 -12.41
CA LYS A 840 21.77 -19.72 -11.40
C LYS A 840 20.97 -18.71 -10.58
N SER A 841 20.06 -17.94 -11.20
CA SER A 841 19.15 -17.08 -10.44
C SER A 841 18.31 -17.87 -9.45
N VAL A 842 17.75 -19.01 -9.86
CA VAL A 842 17.00 -19.91 -8.99
C VAL A 842 17.88 -20.46 -7.86
N GLN A 843 19.14 -20.81 -8.14
CA GLN A 843 20.06 -21.23 -7.09
C GLN A 843 20.29 -20.14 -6.05
N GLN A 844 20.62 -18.92 -6.48
CA GLN A 844 20.94 -17.82 -5.57
C GLN A 844 19.71 -17.38 -4.76
N THR A 845 18.58 -17.16 -5.44
CA THR A 845 17.31 -16.80 -4.77
C THR A 845 16.87 -17.84 -3.76
N ARG A 846 16.95 -19.14 -4.11
CA ARG A 846 16.63 -20.23 -3.18
C ARG A 846 17.55 -20.21 -1.97
N ASN A 847 18.87 -20.12 -2.19
CA ASN A 847 19.85 -20.06 -1.10
C ASN A 847 19.58 -18.88 -0.16
N LEU A 848 19.38 -17.68 -0.69
CA LEU A 848 19.08 -16.47 0.08
C LEU A 848 17.80 -16.64 0.91
N SER A 849 16.70 -17.03 0.26
CA SER A 849 15.41 -17.23 0.92
C SER A 849 15.48 -18.24 2.07
N THR A 850 16.17 -19.37 1.88
CA THR A 850 16.29 -20.41 2.92
C THR A 850 17.27 -20.08 4.03
N THR A 851 18.25 -19.22 3.77
CA THR A 851 19.29 -18.87 4.75
C THR A 851 18.82 -17.77 5.68
N TYR A 852 18.16 -16.77 5.12
CA TYR A 852 17.93 -15.49 5.77
C TYR A 852 16.49 -15.26 6.21
N PHE A 853 15.50 -15.96 5.62
CA PHE A 853 14.10 -15.84 6.01
C PHE A 853 13.63 -17.09 6.77
N LYS A 854 13.03 -16.89 7.94
CA LYS A 854 12.69 -17.97 8.88
C LYS A 854 11.35 -17.73 9.57
N ASP A 855 10.63 -18.81 9.89
CA ASP A 855 9.48 -18.77 10.81
C ASP A 855 9.99 -18.68 12.26
N ALA A 856 10.56 -17.53 12.61
CA ALA A 856 11.20 -17.26 13.90
C ALA A 856 11.20 -15.75 14.19
N ALA A 857 11.49 -15.36 15.45
CA ALA A 857 11.60 -13.96 15.84
C ALA A 857 12.64 -13.21 15.00
N TYR A 858 13.85 -13.78 14.84
CA TYR A 858 14.79 -13.39 13.80
C TYR A 858 14.45 -14.07 12.47
N GLY A 859 13.45 -13.50 11.79
CA GLY A 859 12.83 -14.09 10.61
C GLY A 859 13.01 -13.31 9.32
N VAL A 860 13.49 -12.06 9.37
CA VAL A 860 13.86 -11.22 8.23
C VAL A 860 15.27 -10.66 8.43
N PRO A 861 16.08 -10.49 7.36
CA PRO A 861 17.49 -10.17 7.46
C PRO A 861 17.81 -8.67 7.48
N GLY A 862 17.08 -7.90 8.28
CA GLY A 862 17.16 -6.43 8.31
C GLY A 862 15.78 -5.84 8.55
N ASN A 863 15.70 -4.52 8.53
CA ASN A 863 14.42 -3.79 8.62
C ASN A 863 13.42 -4.34 7.60
N SER A 864 12.14 -4.40 7.97
CA SER A 864 11.10 -4.90 7.06
C SER A 864 10.76 -3.88 5.96
N ASP A 865 11.05 -2.60 6.21
CA ASP A 865 10.90 -1.42 5.35
C ASP A 865 9.52 -1.33 4.71
N ALA A 866 8.51 -1.12 5.57
CA ALA A 866 7.10 -1.15 5.21
C ALA A 866 6.67 -2.45 4.48
N GLY A 867 7.38 -3.55 4.73
CA GLY A 867 7.15 -4.86 4.14
C GLY A 867 7.82 -5.07 2.77
N ALA A 868 8.82 -4.28 2.39
CA ALA A 868 9.63 -4.48 1.18
C ALA A 868 10.39 -5.82 1.21
N MET A 869 11.07 -6.15 2.32
CA MET A 869 11.71 -7.46 2.52
C MET A 869 10.71 -8.62 2.42
N ASN A 870 9.55 -8.44 3.04
CA ASN A 870 8.47 -9.42 3.03
C ASN A 870 7.94 -9.65 1.60
N SER A 871 7.78 -8.58 0.82
CA SER A 871 7.40 -8.63 -0.58
C SER A 871 8.43 -9.38 -1.42
N TRP A 872 9.73 -9.13 -1.21
CA TRP A 872 10.78 -9.88 -1.89
C TRP A 872 10.67 -11.39 -1.64
N LEU A 873 10.42 -11.79 -0.38
CA LEU A 873 10.19 -13.20 -0.03
C LEU A 873 8.94 -13.76 -0.72
N LEU A 874 7.83 -13.01 -0.79
CA LEU A 874 6.61 -13.45 -1.48
C LEU A 874 6.88 -13.79 -2.94
N TRP A 875 7.66 -12.96 -3.63
CA TRP A 875 8.10 -13.20 -5.00
C TRP A 875 8.88 -14.53 -5.13
N GLN A 876 9.77 -14.84 -4.18
CA GLN A 876 10.47 -16.13 -4.15
C GLN A 876 9.51 -17.31 -3.96
N LEU A 877 8.54 -17.15 -3.06
CA LEU A 877 7.59 -18.21 -2.73
C LEU A 877 6.68 -18.54 -3.91
N ILE A 878 6.25 -17.54 -4.68
CA ILE A 878 5.42 -17.73 -5.88
C ILE A 878 6.22 -18.08 -7.14
N GLY A 879 7.55 -17.89 -7.10
CA GLY A 879 8.46 -18.28 -8.18
C GLY A 879 8.53 -17.28 -9.33
N LEU A 880 8.34 -15.99 -9.05
CA LEU A 880 8.35 -14.90 -10.03
C LEU A 880 9.07 -13.67 -9.45
N TYR A 881 9.48 -12.72 -10.28
CA TYR A 881 10.01 -11.42 -9.80
C TYR A 881 9.70 -10.29 -10.78
N PRO A 882 9.24 -9.10 -10.34
CA PRO A 882 8.90 -8.00 -11.23
C PRO A 882 10.13 -7.17 -11.61
N VAL A 883 10.20 -6.72 -12.87
CA VAL A 883 11.09 -5.60 -13.25
C VAL A 883 10.24 -4.34 -13.25
N VAL A 884 10.46 -3.48 -12.26
CA VAL A 884 9.66 -2.26 -12.06
C VAL A 884 9.98 -1.25 -13.16
N THR A 885 9.00 -0.41 -13.51
CA THR A 885 9.01 0.51 -14.68
C THR A 885 8.93 -0.17 -16.05
N GLN A 886 8.82 -1.51 -16.06
CA GLN A 886 8.71 -2.32 -17.26
C GLN A 886 7.54 -3.31 -17.12
N PRO A 887 6.92 -3.76 -18.22
CA PRO A 887 5.86 -4.78 -18.14
C PRO A 887 6.41 -6.19 -17.88
N VAL A 888 7.68 -6.35 -17.47
CA VAL A 888 8.41 -7.63 -17.46
C VAL A 888 8.36 -8.30 -16.08
N TYR A 889 8.21 -9.62 -16.09
CA TYR A 889 8.36 -10.48 -14.92
C TYR A 889 9.34 -11.62 -15.23
N LEU A 890 10.31 -11.83 -14.35
CA LEU A 890 11.33 -12.85 -14.44
C LEU A 890 10.83 -14.16 -13.82
N VAL A 891 11.16 -15.29 -14.45
CA VAL A 891 10.73 -16.63 -14.04
C VAL A 891 11.70 -17.18 -12.98
N GLY A 892 11.25 -17.23 -11.73
CA GLY A 892 11.94 -17.91 -10.64
C GLY A 892 11.60 -19.40 -10.56
N SER A 893 11.41 -19.89 -9.34
CA SER A 893 10.97 -21.26 -9.07
C SER A 893 10.01 -21.28 -7.87
N PRO A 894 8.75 -21.74 -8.04
CA PRO A 894 7.75 -21.70 -6.98
C PRO A 894 8.11 -22.65 -5.82
N SER A 895 7.62 -22.32 -4.63
CA SER A 895 7.86 -23.07 -3.40
C SER A 895 6.70 -23.99 -2.99
N PHE A 896 5.67 -24.05 -3.82
CA PHE A 896 4.45 -24.83 -3.61
C PHE A 896 4.08 -25.59 -4.89
N PRO A 897 3.46 -26.78 -4.78
CA PRO A 897 3.03 -27.56 -5.94
C PRO A 897 1.88 -26.89 -6.71
N GLU A 898 1.06 -26.08 -6.03
CA GLU A 898 -0.03 -25.31 -6.64
C GLU A 898 -0.20 -23.97 -5.91
N ILE A 899 -0.40 -22.89 -6.67
CA ILE A 899 -0.69 -21.55 -6.16
C ILE A 899 -1.82 -20.96 -6.99
N ASN A 900 -2.91 -20.59 -6.32
CA ASN A 900 -4.09 -19.98 -6.91
C ASN A 900 -4.18 -18.51 -6.51
N MET A 901 -3.83 -17.63 -7.43
CA MET A 901 -3.78 -16.18 -7.19
C MET A 901 -5.02 -15.49 -7.78
N THR A 902 -5.68 -14.64 -6.99
CA THR A 902 -6.66 -13.67 -7.51
C THR A 902 -5.89 -12.45 -8.00
N VAL A 903 -5.92 -12.22 -9.31
CA VAL A 903 -5.15 -11.16 -9.97
C VAL A 903 -6.10 -10.23 -10.73
N ASN A 904 -5.69 -8.98 -10.95
CA ASN A 904 -6.44 -7.98 -11.72
C ASN A 904 -7.95 -7.97 -11.39
N PHE A 905 -8.25 -7.59 -10.14
CA PHE A 905 -9.58 -7.58 -9.51
C PHE A 905 -10.17 -8.96 -9.24
N ASN A 906 -10.52 -9.72 -10.29
CA ASN A 906 -11.27 -10.98 -10.17
C ASN A 906 -10.82 -12.07 -11.14
N LYS A 907 -9.69 -11.88 -11.81
CA LYS A 907 -9.08 -12.92 -12.64
C LYS A 907 -8.31 -13.89 -11.75
N THR A 908 -7.97 -15.03 -12.33
CA THR A 908 -7.22 -16.07 -11.60
C THR A 908 -5.99 -16.45 -12.39
N LEU A 909 -4.85 -16.45 -11.71
CA LEU A 909 -3.62 -17.04 -12.17
C LEU A 909 -3.40 -18.36 -11.42
N HIS A 910 -3.27 -19.44 -12.17
CA HIS A 910 -2.97 -20.77 -11.65
C HIS A 910 -1.49 -21.09 -11.90
N ILE A 911 -0.70 -21.22 -10.83
CA ILE A 911 0.69 -21.66 -10.93
C ILE A 911 0.77 -23.09 -10.43
N THR A 912 1.32 -24.00 -11.22
CA THR A 912 1.50 -25.41 -10.84
C THR A 912 2.95 -25.84 -11.02
N ALA A 913 3.48 -26.65 -10.12
CA ALA A 913 4.84 -27.17 -10.18
C ALA A 913 4.85 -28.69 -10.00
N SER A 914 5.22 -29.41 -11.06
CA SER A 914 5.50 -30.85 -11.00
C SER A 914 6.99 -31.10 -10.76
N GLY A 915 7.35 -32.12 -9.98
CA GLY A 915 8.76 -32.47 -9.70
C GLY A 915 9.41 -31.65 -8.58
N LEU A 916 8.62 -30.90 -7.80
CA LEU A 916 9.10 -30.11 -6.65
C LEU A 916 9.73 -31.00 -5.55
N ASP A 917 9.30 -32.25 -5.46
CA ASP A 917 9.86 -33.30 -4.59
C ASP A 917 11.24 -33.80 -5.05
N GLN A 918 11.57 -33.61 -6.33
CA GLN A 918 12.86 -33.96 -6.91
C GLN A 918 13.83 -32.79 -6.75
N GLY A 919 13.40 -31.56 -7.06
CA GLY A 919 14.22 -30.38 -6.85
C GLY A 919 13.53 -29.10 -7.25
N PHE A 920 14.27 -27.99 -7.20
CA PHE A 920 13.73 -26.65 -7.44
C PHE A 920 14.22 -26.01 -8.75
N TYR A 921 15.04 -26.68 -9.56
CA TYR A 921 15.49 -26.12 -10.84
C TYR A 921 14.43 -26.31 -11.91
N VAL A 922 14.12 -25.24 -12.65
CA VAL A 922 13.17 -25.28 -13.76
C VAL A 922 13.75 -26.10 -14.91
N GLN A 923 12.97 -27.04 -15.42
CA GLN A 923 13.32 -27.97 -16.49
C GLN A 923 12.58 -27.67 -17.79
N SER A 924 11.35 -27.19 -17.69
CA SER A 924 10.54 -26.66 -18.77
C SER A 924 9.41 -25.79 -18.21
N LEU A 925 8.84 -24.92 -19.04
CA LEU A 925 7.75 -24.04 -18.67
C LEU A 925 6.67 -24.06 -19.74
N LYS A 926 5.40 -23.99 -19.31
CA LYS A 926 4.29 -23.58 -20.18
C LYS A 926 3.59 -22.37 -19.61
N VAL A 927 3.18 -21.47 -20.49
CA VAL A 927 2.33 -20.32 -20.15
C VAL A 927 1.04 -20.44 -20.96
N ASN A 928 -0.10 -20.47 -20.28
CA ASN A 928 -1.42 -20.68 -20.87
C ASN A 928 -1.48 -21.92 -21.78
N GLY A 929 -0.89 -23.03 -21.33
CA GLY A 929 -0.79 -24.30 -22.07
C GLY A 929 0.18 -24.32 -23.25
N LYS A 930 0.84 -23.20 -23.57
CA LYS A 930 1.82 -23.12 -24.66
C LYS A 930 3.22 -23.34 -24.12
N LYS A 931 4.04 -24.14 -24.83
CA LYS A 931 5.46 -24.27 -24.52
C LYS A 931 6.11 -22.89 -24.51
N TRP A 932 6.83 -22.59 -23.43
CA TRP A 932 7.50 -21.32 -23.21
C TRP A 932 9.00 -21.56 -23.13
N ASN A 933 9.80 -20.72 -23.78
CA ASN A 933 11.25 -20.84 -23.84
C ASN A 933 11.99 -19.55 -23.46
N LYS A 934 11.26 -18.50 -23.07
CA LYS A 934 11.83 -17.29 -22.45
C LYS A 934 11.87 -17.50 -20.94
N ASN A 935 12.91 -17.01 -20.27
CA ASN A 935 12.99 -17.01 -18.80
C ASN A 935 12.22 -15.82 -18.16
N TRP A 936 11.30 -15.20 -18.91
CA TRP A 936 10.50 -14.06 -18.50
C TRP A 936 9.19 -14.02 -19.30
N PHE A 937 8.24 -13.20 -18.88
CA PHE A 937 7.01 -12.89 -19.62
C PHE A 937 6.55 -11.45 -19.36
N GLU A 938 5.60 -10.97 -20.16
CA GLU A 938 5.02 -9.64 -20.00
C GLU A 938 3.76 -9.66 -19.12
N HIS A 939 3.39 -8.51 -18.57
CA HIS A 939 2.22 -8.34 -17.71
C HIS A 939 0.93 -8.84 -18.40
N GLU A 940 0.82 -8.56 -19.70
CA GLU A 940 -0.34 -8.96 -20.51
C GLU A 940 -0.45 -10.46 -20.75
N ASP A 941 0.66 -11.20 -20.67
CA ASP A 941 0.68 -12.64 -20.92
C ASP A 941 -0.15 -13.41 -19.87
N VAL A 942 -0.14 -12.94 -18.61
CA VAL A 942 -0.72 -13.71 -17.49
C VAL A 942 -1.60 -12.92 -16.52
N PHE A 943 -1.38 -11.62 -16.31
CA PHE A 943 -2.06 -10.89 -15.24
C PHE A 943 -3.34 -10.19 -15.71
N VAL A 944 -3.37 -9.68 -16.95
CA VAL A 944 -4.54 -8.93 -17.47
C VAL A 944 -5.80 -9.80 -17.53
N ASN A 945 -5.68 -11.02 -18.06
CA ASN A 945 -6.84 -11.91 -18.24
C ASN A 945 -6.88 -13.06 -17.22
N GLY A 946 -5.90 -13.15 -16.33
CA GLY A 946 -5.58 -14.40 -15.64
C GLY A 946 -4.95 -15.41 -16.60
N GLY A 947 -4.63 -16.59 -16.11
CA GLY A 947 -3.95 -17.60 -16.92
C GLY A 947 -3.42 -18.77 -16.12
N SER A 948 -2.51 -19.52 -16.74
CA SER A 948 -1.75 -20.58 -16.08
C SER A 948 -0.26 -20.49 -16.36
N ILE A 949 0.55 -20.86 -15.37
CA ILE A 949 1.99 -21.08 -15.50
C ILE A 949 2.27 -22.49 -14.96
N GLU A 950 2.77 -23.37 -15.82
CA GLU A 950 3.06 -24.76 -15.48
C GLU A 950 4.57 -24.98 -15.49
N PHE A 951 5.14 -25.19 -14.31
CA PHE A 951 6.55 -25.50 -14.09
C PHE A 951 6.78 -27.02 -14.06
N GLU A 952 7.78 -27.48 -14.79
CA GLU A 952 8.41 -28.78 -14.59
C GLU A 952 9.73 -28.56 -13.87
N LEU A 953 9.89 -29.09 -12.65
CA LEU A 953 11.07 -28.91 -11.80
C LEU A 953 11.90 -30.20 -11.70
N GLY A 954 13.15 -30.09 -11.27
CA GLY A 954 14.05 -31.22 -11.09
C GLY A 954 15.31 -30.89 -10.28
N GLU A 955 16.13 -31.91 -10.01
CA GLU A 955 17.33 -31.85 -9.17
C GLU A 955 18.48 -31.02 -9.75
N GLY A 956 18.66 -31.07 -11.06
CA GLY A 956 19.84 -30.51 -11.73
C GLY A 956 19.57 -29.17 -12.41
N MET A 957 20.57 -28.29 -12.39
CA MET A 957 20.57 -27.11 -13.26
C MET A 957 20.39 -27.54 -14.72
N LYS A 958 19.45 -26.90 -15.41
CA LYS A 958 19.20 -27.11 -16.83
C LYS A 958 19.09 -25.77 -17.51
N ASN A 959 19.79 -25.62 -18.63
CA ASN A 959 19.54 -24.53 -19.56
C ASN A 959 18.32 -24.91 -20.41
N TRP A 960 17.13 -24.57 -19.93
CA TRP A 960 15.87 -24.90 -20.59
C TRP A 960 15.39 -23.76 -21.48
N GLU A 961 15.79 -22.54 -21.16
CA GLU A 961 15.54 -21.35 -21.93
C GLU A 961 16.35 -21.32 -23.23
N SER A 962 15.73 -20.82 -24.28
CA SER A 962 16.34 -20.65 -25.61
C SER A 962 15.76 -19.47 -26.38
N GLY A 963 14.80 -18.76 -25.79
CA GLY A 963 14.24 -17.53 -26.34
C GLY A 963 15.12 -16.32 -26.02
N ASP A 964 14.62 -15.17 -26.45
CA ASP A 964 15.27 -13.89 -26.19
C ASP A 964 15.35 -13.60 -24.69
N VAL A 965 16.45 -13.00 -24.27
CA VAL A 965 16.64 -12.46 -22.90
C VAL A 965 15.62 -11.35 -22.62
N PRO A 966 15.39 -10.97 -21.35
CA PRO A 966 14.53 -9.84 -21.05
C PRO A 966 14.99 -8.56 -21.78
N PRO A 967 14.06 -7.69 -22.21
CA PRO A 967 14.40 -6.50 -22.97
C PRO A 967 15.22 -5.50 -22.13
N SER A 968 15.97 -4.64 -22.80
CA SER A 968 16.64 -3.46 -22.22
C SER A 968 16.07 -2.18 -22.85
N PRO A 969 14.85 -1.78 -22.49
CA PRO A 969 14.15 -0.67 -23.14
C PRO A 969 14.79 0.70 -22.91
N GLY A 970 15.62 0.84 -21.87
CA GLY A 970 16.41 2.04 -21.59
C GLY A 970 17.74 2.10 -22.35
N HIS A 971 18.04 1.11 -23.20
CA HIS A 971 19.29 1.08 -23.95
C HIS A 971 19.44 2.29 -24.86
N PHE A 972 20.42 3.13 -24.52
CA PHE A 972 20.79 4.33 -25.24
C PHE A 972 22.30 4.53 -25.05
N THR A 973 23.03 4.91 -26.10
CA THR A 973 24.48 5.13 -26.01
C THR A 973 24.76 6.63 -26.02
N VAL A 974 25.49 7.11 -25.02
CA VAL A 974 25.83 8.53 -24.85
C VAL A 974 27.13 8.92 -25.54
#